data_AF-A0A3A4W741-F1
#
_entry.id   AF-A0A3A4W741-F1
#
_cell.length_a   1.000
_cell.length_b   1.000
_cell.length_c   1.000
_cell.angle_alpha   90.00
_cell.angle_beta   90.00
_cell.angle_gamma   90.00
#
_symmetry.space_group_name_H-M   'P 1'
#
loop_
_entity.id
_entity.type
_entity.pdbx_description
1 polymer ?
#
loop_
_entity_poly.entity_id
_entity_poly.type
_entity_poly.pdbx_seq_one_letter_code
_entity_poly.pdbx_strand_id
1 'polypeptide(L)'
;MSITSGKKLVIGIFPAIVFFTIIIFGGREGLTAKKTCYDCHKETKIKHAKTFVHAPVAKEDCEACHKRHGFSNKLILKAEGAELCYSCHQDVKEKFGKKTMHPPVSEGKCTACHNPHASNNKGLIKETSDGSSVCFECHKGLKDIRSAAGAHQPFSKGECILCHPAHSSELDRLLVGTGNELCFSCHQRDNVVSKRPHDLPSTQAQDCTACHSPHGTEKKGSVLPGIHEPYVQGDCTVCHAEPQGGKLNQPVKELCVMCHPDVSEKTGKQVAHFPAKEGDCLTCHTPHKSGSRPLLKSGQKEVCLECHMLLEDEFKKPQVHNPFNQGRCAACHEPHGSVNSKLVKDTGAELCLGCHDKIKQELDRPGTRHMALDMGGCLTCHEPHGALNQKLLKKVERNLCIECHSNLKESTGYRYKHKPLVEQGCSACHTPHRSEGKALTKLQGKELCLSCHAVMKEALTKKHPHPPAMGECVDCHSPHGSNNISILGKEQKTLCLTCHGDLEPVFKGKAVHTPAKRGECSGCHNPHGSDLEKGLSAEGPDLCYSCHTEEKKRFSEGKVHVPVEKGKCTTCHAPHGSDNPGNLLKPVGDLCASCHNLSKPEFKTAHGNMAGIKSDCASCHDPHSSESGKLLRGKAHSPFKDRACDLCHTESKTAGEAALLTPKEQLCFICHSDMEKFLKDPVAHNPVKKGECVGCHNPHASSSDKLLAATGAKLCYICHTDKSDIAGRKFQHKPLADGDCSICHSPHSSGNKGLLVMTGKDLCLGCHTELGESLSGKSLHKPVADGDCGVCHDPHGTDNRKLIAESVPGLCWRCHDAPGLKTKHRGIDISDANCLSCHNPHGGEKGTKALLEPVTHAPYAAEACTSCHVAEGSRELSKPVPGLCWECHADAKKGFEGKAVHSPVASDKLCLNCHSPHAASSKKLLFKGSPGLCFNCHDRGMTDKKFKHPPAQDCSNCHVPHTGEQSKLLLTNLEQLCLQCHETVKKTHLHGMGKSPYVDAVTGQYVNCVSCHNPHSSDHDKLTNGDRRRDLCRRCHKKGQHEL
;
A
#
# COMPACT_ATOMS: atom_id res chain seq x y z
N MET A 1 -61.21 -14.36 -62.53
CA MET A 1 -61.21 -15.82 -62.75
C MET A 1 -60.29 -16.43 -61.72
N SER A 2 -60.86 -17.29 -60.87
CA SER A 2 -60.15 -18.37 -60.20
C SER A 2 -59.11 -17.99 -59.13
N ILE A 3 -59.06 -18.80 -58.07
CA ILE A 3 -57.84 -19.44 -57.56
C ILE A 3 -56.64 -18.50 -57.24
N THR A 4 -56.15 -18.60 -56.00
CA THR A 4 -54.81 -18.22 -55.51
C THR A 4 -54.40 -16.74 -55.40
N SER A 5 -53.53 -16.49 -54.42
CA SER A 5 -52.68 -15.30 -54.25
C SER A 5 -53.29 -14.03 -53.62
N GLY A 6 -52.47 -13.33 -52.83
CA GLY A 6 -52.88 -12.26 -51.91
C GLY A 6 -52.96 -10.86 -52.51
N LYS A 7 -53.11 -9.83 -51.66
CA LYS A 7 -52.62 -8.43 -51.86
C LYS A 7 -52.95 -7.49 -50.68
N LYS A 8 -52.13 -6.43 -50.61
CA LYS A 8 -52.18 -5.20 -49.77
C LYS A 8 -53.30 -4.22 -50.19
N LEU A 9 -53.65 -3.26 -49.29
CA LEU A 9 -53.42 -1.78 -49.36
C LEU A 9 -54.57 -0.99 -48.65
N VAL A 10 -54.35 -0.30 -47.50
CA VAL A 10 -54.20 1.17 -47.19
C VAL A 10 -55.39 2.11 -47.50
N ILE A 11 -55.51 3.17 -46.67
CA ILE A 11 -56.11 4.54 -46.80
C ILE A 11 -57.26 4.72 -45.77
N GLY A 12 -57.45 5.81 -44.99
CA GLY A 12 -56.77 7.09 -44.81
C GLY A 12 -57.73 8.19 -44.32
N ILE A 13 -57.36 8.87 -43.23
CA ILE A 13 -57.42 10.32 -42.90
C ILE A 13 -58.75 11.12 -42.68
N PHE A 14 -58.66 12.08 -41.72
CA PHE A 14 -59.18 13.48 -41.63
C PHE A 14 -60.13 13.83 -40.43
N PRO A 15 -60.13 15.09 -39.90
CA PRO A 15 -59.74 15.41 -38.50
C PRO A 15 -60.59 16.55 -37.83
N ALA A 16 -60.06 17.09 -36.71
CA ALA A 16 -59.90 18.54 -36.41
C ALA A 16 -60.84 19.37 -35.47
N ILE A 17 -60.29 19.70 -34.27
CA ILE A 17 -60.14 21.03 -33.58
C ILE A 17 -61.45 21.64 -32.95
N VAL A 18 -61.56 22.32 -31.78
CA VAL A 18 -60.76 23.25 -30.94
C VAL A 18 -61.37 23.29 -29.50
N PHE A 19 -60.58 23.44 -28.41
CA PHE A 19 -60.66 24.57 -27.43
C PHE A 19 -59.78 24.40 -26.18
N PHE A 20 -59.29 25.56 -25.73
CA PHE A 20 -58.24 25.92 -24.79
C PHE A 20 -58.39 25.42 -23.33
N THR A 21 -57.24 25.13 -22.70
CA THR A 21 -57.06 24.85 -21.25
C THR A 21 -56.00 25.75 -20.65
N ILE A 22 -56.21 26.29 -19.46
CA ILE A 22 -55.17 26.78 -18.53
C ILE A 22 -55.67 26.66 -17.06
N ILE A 23 -54.88 25.95 -16.20
CA ILE A 23 -54.64 26.13 -14.74
C ILE A 23 -55.76 25.69 -13.75
N ILE A 24 -55.56 25.00 -12.60
CA ILE A 24 -54.40 24.54 -11.78
C ILE A 24 -54.83 23.33 -10.90
N PHE A 25 -53.84 22.47 -10.61
CA PHE A 25 -53.66 21.38 -9.63
C PHE A 25 -54.77 20.95 -8.64
N GLY A 26 -55.09 19.65 -8.73
CA GLY A 26 -55.59 18.77 -7.65
C GLY A 26 -55.32 17.31 -8.04
N GLY A 27 -54.35 16.67 -7.39
CA GLY A 27 -53.79 15.36 -7.76
C GLY A 27 -54.78 14.19 -7.60
N ARG A 28 -54.74 13.28 -8.59
CA ARG A 28 -55.40 11.96 -8.56
C ARG A 28 -54.40 10.91 -8.11
N GLU A 29 -54.72 10.20 -7.04
CA GLU A 29 -54.10 8.94 -6.65
C GLU A 29 -54.35 7.88 -7.72
N GLY A 30 -53.27 7.23 -8.18
CA GLY A 30 -53.31 6.01 -8.98
C GLY A 30 -52.83 4.83 -8.14
N LEU A 31 -53.75 3.93 -7.81
CA LEU A 31 -53.51 2.63 -7.18
C LEU A 31 -52.55 1.78 -8.05
N THR A 32 -51.39 1.44 -7.51
CA THR A 32 -50.54 0.36 -8.02
C THR A 32 -50.51 -0.78 -6.99
N ALA A 33 -50.88 -2.00 -7.40
CA ALA A 33 -50.87 -3.17 -6.55
C ALA A 33 -49.45 -3.48 -6.02
N LYS A 34 -49.29 -3.62 -4.69
CA LYS A 34 -48.02 -3.95 -4.03
C LYS A 34 -47.56 -5.36 -4.44
N LYS A 35 -46.41 -5.46 -5.12
CA LYS A 35 -45.69 -6.74 -5.34
C LYS A 35 -45.15 -7.28 -4.01
N THR A 36 -45.29 -8.59 -3.77
CA THR A 36 -44.77 -9.27 -2.57
C THR A 36 -43.30 -9.65 -2.76
N CYS A 37 -42.61 -9.99 -1.67
CA CYS A 37 -41.21 -10.40 -1.74
C CYS A 37 -41.03 -11.71 -2.54
N TYR A 38 -42.01 -12.61 -2.53
CA TYR A 38 -41.95 -13.87 -3.25
C TYR A 38 -42.13 -13.73 -4.77
N ASP A 39 -42.64 -12.60 -5.26
CA ASP A 39 -42.68 -12.31 -6.70
C ASP A 39 -41.28 -12.31 -7.30
N CYS A 40 -40.27 -11.87 -6.53
CA CYS A 40 -38.86 -11.91 -6.88
C CYS A 40 -38.14 -13.15 -6.30
N HIS A 41 -38.54 -13.65 -5.14
CA HIS A 41 -37.90 -14.76 -4.43
C HIS A 41 -38.67 -16.09 -4.55
N LYS A 42 -38.98 -16.50 -5.77
CA LYS A 42 -39.81 -17.69 -6.07
C LYS A 42 -39.21 -18.99 -5.53
N GLU A 43 -37.89 -19.17 -5.62
CA GLU A 43 -37.20 -20.35 -5.08
C GLU A 43 -37.29 -20.44 -3.54
N THR A 44 -37.26 -19.28 -2.88
CA THR A 44 -37.39 -19.20 -1.42
C THR A 44 -38.79 -19.59 -0.97
N LYS A 45 -39.84 -19.23 -1.74
CA LYS A 45 -41.23 -19.65 -1.45
C LYS A 45 -41.36 -21.17 -1.39
N ILE A 46 -40.70 -21.88 -2.30
CA ILE A 46 -40.69 -23.35 -2.33
C ILE A 46 -39.96 -23.90 -1.09
N LYS A 47 -38.80 -23.33 -0.73
CA LYS A 47 -38.02 -23.75 0.45
C LYS A 47 -38.73 -23.50 1.79
N HIS A 48 -39.64 -22.53 1.85
CA HIS A 48 -40.43 -22.22 3.04
C HIS A 48 -41.72 -23.05 3.16
N ALA A 49 -42.08 -23.84 2.16
CA ALA A 49 -43.20 -24.77 2.22
C ALA A 49 -42.81 -26.06 2.97
N LYS A 50 -42.75 -25.98 4.31
CA LYS A 50 -42.42 -27.10 5.22
C LYS A 50 -43.56 -27.38 6.21
N THR A 51 -43.48 -28.49 6.95
CA THR A 51 -44.53 -28.90 7.91
C THR A 51 -44.86 -27.83 8.95
N PHE A 52 -43.85 -27.15 9.50
CA PHE A 52 -44.02 -26.04 10.43
C PHE A 52 -43.48 -24.76 9.80
N VAL A 53 -44.37 -23.79 9.55
CA VAL A 53 -44.03 -22.48 8.97
C VAL A 53 -44.23 -21.41 10.03
N HIS A 54 -43.26 -20.51 10.17
CA HIS A 54 -43.35 -19.40 11.11
C HIS A 54 -44.41 -18.38 10.67
N ALA A 55 -45.19 -17.84 11.61
CA ALA A 55 -46.40 -17.07 11.31
C ALA A 55 -46.18 -15.84 10.39
N PRO A 56 -45.12 -15.02 10.52
CA PRO A 56 -44.85 -13.92 9.57
C PRO A 56 -44.60 -14.42 8.14
N VAL A 57 -43.93 -15.57 8.00
CA VAL A 57 -43.62 -16.19 6.71
C VAL A 57 -44.87 -16.79 6.07
N ALA A 58 -45.74 -17.44 6.86
CA ALA A 58 -47.03 -17.96 6.41
C ALA A 58 -47.97 -16.84 5.93
N LYS A 59 -47.88 -15.64 6.52
CA LYS A 59 -48.63 -14.44 6.12
C LYS A 59 -47.97 -13.65 4.98
N GLU A 60 -46.87 -14.15 4.42
CA GLU A 60 -46.02 -13.45 3.43
C GLU A 60 -45.47 -12.08 3.88
N ASP A 61 -45.50 -11.77 5.18
CA ASP A 61 -45.00 -10.53 5.77
C ASP A 61 -43.50 -10.64 6.08
N CYS A 62 -42.71 -10.69 5.01
CA CYS A 62 -41.25 -10.78 5.12
C CYS A 62 -40.63 -9.51 5.75
N GLU A 63 -41.34 -8.38 5.65
CA GLU A 63 -40.87 -7.10 6.19
C GLU A 63 -40.99 -7.03 7.71
N ALA A 64 -41.72 -7.94 8.37
CA ALA A 64 -41.71 -8.07 9.83
C ALA A 64 -40.28 -8.24 10.38
N CYS A 65 -39.43 -8.98 9.69
CA CYS A 65 -38.06 -9.27 10.12
C CYS A 65 -36.99 -8.67 9.19
N HIS A 66 -37.28 -8.50 7.89
CA HIS A 66 -36.32 -8.01 6.90
C HIS A 66 -36.58 -6.55 6.49
N LYS A 67 -35.51 -5.83 6.17
CA LYS A 67 -35.59 -4.55 5.45
C LYS A 67 -35.57 -4.80 3.95
N ARG A 68 -36.34 -4.01 3.21
CA ARG A 68 -36.42 -4.08 1.74
C ARG A 68 -35.06 -3.75 1.11
N HIS A 69 -34.58 -4.58 0.17
CA HIS A 69 -33.19 -4.55 -0.32
C HIS A 69 -33.05 -4.44 -1.86
N GLY A 70 -33.95 -3.73 -2.54
CA GLY A 70 -34.07 -3.73 -4.01
C GLY A 70 -32.84 -3.29 -4.85
N PHE A 71 -31.74 -2.82 -4.24
CA PHE A 71 -30.53 -2.40 -4.95
C PHE A 71 -29.23 -3.02 -4.42
N SER A 72 -29.19 -3.45 -3.14
CA SER A 72 -27.96 -3.91 -2.47
C SER A 72 -27.70 -5.41 -2.59
N ASN A 73 -28.65 -6.19 -3.15
CA ASN A 73 -28.63 -7.67 -3.20
C ASN A 73 -28.28 -8.35 -1.86
N LYS A 74 -28.36 -7.63 -0.74
CA LYS A 74 -28.00 -8.13 0.59
C LYS A 74 -29.21 -8.01 1.50
N LEU A 75 -29.63 -9.16 2.03
CA LEU A 75 -30.71 -9.29 2.99
C LEU A 75 -30.27 -8.61 4.32
N ILE A 76 -31.06 -7.67 4.82
CA ILE A 76 -30.77 -6.94 6.06
C ILE A 76 -31.91 -7.18 7.04
N LEU A 77 -31.60 -7.50 8.30
CA LEU A 77 -32.58 -7.68 9.37
C LEU A 77 -32.95 -6.32 10.01
N LYS A 78 -34.16 -6.24 10.61
CA LYS A 78 -34.60 -5.04 11.33
C LYS A 78 -33.83 -4.81 12.64
N ALA A 79 -33.45 -5.88 13.32
CA ALA A 79 -32.62 -5.90 14.52
C ALA A 79 -31.71 -7.15 14.50
N GLU A 80 -30.64 -7.15 15.30
CA GLU A 80 -29.67 -8.24 15.34
C GLU A 80 -29.97 -9.24 16.47
N GLY A 81 -29.70 -10.53 16.22
CA GLY A 81 -29.76 -11.59 17.24
C GLY A 81 -31.15 -11.79 17.86
N ALA A 82 -31.17 -12.11 19.14
CA ALA A 82 -32.40 -12.42 19.87
C ALA A 82 -33.35 -11.23 20.06
N GLU A 83 -32.86 -9.99 20.03
CA GLU A 83 -33.72 -8.80 20.16
C GLU A 83 -34.75 -8.68 19.03
N LEU A 84 -34.41 -9.15 17.82
CA LEU A 84 -35.38 -9.25 16.74
C LEU A 84 -36.52 -10.22 17.09
N CYS A 85 -36.18 -11.35 17.70
CA CYS A 85 -37.15 -12.40 18.04
C CYS A 85 -38.01 -11.97 19.24
N TYR A 86 -37.40 -11.38 20.27
CA TYR A 86 -38.08 -10.91 21.48
C TYR A 86 -39.02 -9.73 21.21
N SER A 87 -38.86 -9.01 20.10
CA SER A 87 -39.85 -8.01 19.67
C SER A 87 -41.26 -8.60 19.47
N CYS A 88 -41.38 -9.91 19.25
CA CYS A 88 -42.66 -10.63 19.14
C CYS A 88 -42.82 -11.76 20.18
N HIS A 89 -41.73 -12.30 20.74
CA HIS A 89 -41.73 -13.42 21.70
C HIS A 89 -41.27 -13.01 23.11
N GLN A 90 -41.91 -12.01 23.71
CA GLN A 90 -41.57 -11.55 25.08
C GLN A 90 -41.84 -12.63 26.14
N ASP A 91 -42.89 -13.43 25.96
CA ASP A 91 -43.26 -14.55 26.83
C ASP A 91 -42.15 -15.63 26.91
N VAL A 92 -41.38 -15.78 25.84
CA VAL A 92 -40.21 -16.68 25.79
C VAL A 92 -39.03 -16.07 26.52
N LYS A 93 -38.83 -14.74 26.43
CA LYS A 93 -37.76 -14.00 27.13
C LYS A 93 -37.89 -14.15 28.65
N GLU A 94 -39.10 -14.09 29.19
CA GLU A 94 -39.38 -14.24 30.62
C GLU A 94 -39.04 -15.65 31.15
N LYS A 95 -39.06 -16.69 30.30
CA LYS A 95 -38.73 -18.07 30.66
C LYS A 95 -37.21 -18.35 30.70
N PHE A 96 -36.37 -17.41 30.26
CA PHE A 96 -34.92 -17.58 30.17
C PHE A 96 -34.13 -16.94 31.34
N GLY A 97 -34.70 -16.90 32.55
CA GLY A 97 -34.06 -16.34 33.75
C GLY A 97 -33.55 -17.35 34.80
N LYS A 98 -33.42 -18.63 34.46
CA LYS A 98 -33.04 -19.69 35.42
C LYS A 98 -31.54 -19.73 35.68
N LYS A 99 -31.12 -20.30 36.82
CA LYS A 99 -29.71 -20.33 37.29
C LYS A 99 -28.70 -20.75 36.22
N THR A 100 -29.01 -21.79 35.45
CA THR A 100 -28.13 -22.32 34.39
C THR A 100 -28.82 -22.20 33.03
N MET A 101 -28.14 -21.54 32.08
CA MET A 101 -28.62 -21.36 30.70
C MET A 101 -27.68 -22.01 29.69
N HIS A 102 -28.26 -22.53 28.61
CA HIS A 102 -27.49 -23.05 27.49
C HIS A 102 -26.80 -21.89 26.74
N PRO A 103 -25.48 -21.90 26.50
CA PRO A 103 -24.74 -20.72 26.04
C PRO A 103 -25.27 -20.03 24.75
N PRO A 104 -25.70 -20.76 23.70
CA PRO A 104 -26.38 -20.16 22.55
C PRO A 104 -27.61 -19.32 22.89
N VAL A 105 -28.33 -19.65 23.97
CA VAL A 105 -29.49 -18.89 24.43
C VAL A 105 -29.06 -17.63 25.17
N SER A 106 -28.10 -17.72 26.10
CA SER A 106 -27.57 -16.56 26.82
C SER A 106 -26.87 -15.56 25.90
N GLU A 107 -26.28 -16.04 24.79
CA GLU A 107 -25.65 -15.20 23.77
C GLU A 107 -26.65 -14.66 22.73
N GLY A 108 -27.93 -15.01 22.83
CA GLY A 108 -28.97 -14.55 21.91
C GLY A 108 -28.87 -15.12 20.48
N LYS A 109 -28.25 -16.29 20.31
CA LYS A 109 -28.03 -16.98 19.04
C LYS A 109 -29.12 -18.02 18.75
N CYS A 110 -30.38 -17.63 18.82
CA CYS A 110 -31.54 -18.53 18.65
C CYS A 110 -31.51 -19.28 17.30
N THR A 111 -31.02 -18.63 16.25
CA THR A 111 -30.91 -19.20 14.91
C THR A 111 -29.76 -20.19 14.75
N ALA A 112 -28.97 -20.49 15.79
CA ALA A 112 -28.02 -21.59 15.75
C ALA A 112 -28.76 -22.92 15.60
N CYS A 113 -29.81 -23.11 16.40
CA CYS A 113 -30.60 -24.35 16.47
C CYS A 113 -31.97 -24.22 15.80
N HIS A 114 -32.57 -23.03 15.74
CA HIS A 114 -33.88 -22.82 15.12
C HIS A 114 -33.76 -22.26 13.70
N ASN A 115 -34.68 -22.65 12.83
CA ASN A 115 -34.92 -22.01 11.54
C ASN A 115 -36.08 -21.01 11.70
N PRO A 116 -35.82 -19.70 11.67
CA PRO A 116 -36.84 -18.68 11.93
C PRO A 116 -37.89 -18.55 10.81
N HIS A 117 -37.76 -19.31 9.71
CA HIS A 117 -38.70 -19.28 8.60
C HIS A 117 -39.62 -20.50 8.58
N ALA A 118 -39.06 -21.69 8.46
CA ALA A 118 -39.80 -22.94 8.39
C ALA A 118 -38.91 -24.16 8.65
N SER A 119 -39.48 -25.23 9.22
CA SER A 119 -38.80 -26.52 9.41
C SER A 119 -39.79 -27.69 9.38
N ASN A 120 -39.29 -28.90 9.11
CA ASN A 120 -40.06 -30.13 9.30
C ASN A 120 -40.03 -30.63 10.76
N ASN A 121 -39.10 -30.12 11.58
CA ASN A 121 -39.03 -30.47 13.00
C ASN A 121 -39.91 -29.52 13.84
N LYS A 122 -40.63 -30.09 14.81
CA LYS A 122 -41.49 -29.36 15.76
C LYS A 122 -40.69 -28.27 16.49
N GLY A 123 -41.28 -27.10 16.70
CA GLY A 123 -40.61 -25.96 17.33
C GLY A 123 -39.61 -25.25 16.41
N LEU A 124 -39.74 -25.42 15.09
CA LEU A 124 -38.87 -24.79 14.09
C LEU A 124 -37.38 -25.15 14.26
N ILE A 125 -37.06 -26.32 14.81
CA ILE A 125 -35.68 -26.77 14.98
C ILE A 125 -35.07 -27.05 13.61
N LYS A 126 -33.82 -26.65 13.35
CA LYS A 126 -33.16 -26.92 12.06
C LYS A 126 -33.07 -28.42 11.78
N GLU A 127 -33.16 -28.74 10.50
CA GLU A 127 -32.87 -30.08 10.00
C GLU A 127 -31.36 -30.23 9.81
N THR A 128 -30.83 -31.38 10.21
CA THR A 128 -29.44 -31.79 10.00
C THR A 128 -29.35 -32.66 8.75
N SER A 129 -28.19 -32.67 8.10
CA SER A 129 -27.97 -33.39 6.83
C SER A 129 -28.10 -34.92 6.96
N ASP A 130 -27.91 -35.45 8.18
CA ASP A 130 -27.93 -36.88 8.50
C ASP A 130 -29.15 -37.30 9.32
N GLY A 131 -30.13 -36.40 9.52
CA GLY A 131 -31.33 -36.65 10.31
C GLY A 131 -31.09 -36.80 11.82
N SER A 132 -29.88 -36.51 12.31
CA SER A 132 -29.55 -36.57 13.75
C SER A 132 -30.02 -35.32 14.52
N SER A 133 -30.00 -35.37 15.85
CA SER A 133 -30.36 -34.22 16.69
C SER A 133 -29.46 -33.00 16.40
N VAL A 134 -30.07 -31.81 16.28
CA VAL A 134 -29.36 -30.53 16.04
C VAL A 134 -28.27 -30.26 17.08
N CYS A 135 -28.39 -30.83 18.28
CA CYS A 135 -27.41 -30.69 19.36
C CYS A 135 -26.00 -31.14 18.93
N PHE A 136 -25.89 -32.15 18.06
CA PHE A 136 -24.60 -32.71 17.64
C PHE A 136 -23.85 -31.82 16.64
N GLU A 137 -24.47 -30.78 16.08
CA GLU A 137 -23.76 -29.77 15.28
C GLU A 137 -22.70 -29.03 16.11
N CYS A 138 -22.95 -28.88 17.42
CA CYS A 138 -22.00 -28.31 18.37
C CYS A 138 -21.37 -29.38 19.28
N HIS A 139 -22.13 -30.38 19.73
CA HIS A 139 -21.64 -31.46 20.59
C HIS A 139 -21.05 -32.64 19.80
N LYS A 140 -20.21 -32.35 18.81
CA LYS A 140 -19.69 -33.35 17.85
C LYS A 140 -18.98 -34.52 18.54
N GLY A 141 -18.23 -34.26 19.61
CA GLY A 141 -17.52 -35.30 20.38
C GLY A 141 -18.43 -36.30 21.12
N LEU A 142 -19.73 -36.01 21.25
CA LEU A 142 -20.70 -36.93 21.85
C LEU A 142 -21.40 -37.81 20.80
N LYS A 143 -21.24 -37.51 19.51
CA LYS A 143 -21.91 -38.22 18.42
C LYS A 143 -21.46 -39.68 18.31
N ASP A 144 -20.17 -39.92 18.50
CA ASP A 144 -19.57 -41.25 18.39
C ASP A 144 -19.97 -42.17 19.56
N ILE A 145 -20.23 -41.58 20.74
CA ILE A 145 -20.66 -42.30 21.94
C ILE A 145 -22.07 -42.87 21.77
N ARG A 146 -22.92 -42.29 20.91
CA ARG A 146 -24.31 -42.72 20.68
C ARG A 146 -24.42 -44.19 20.25
N SER A 147 -23.39 -44.67 19.55
CA SER A 147 -23.30 -46.04 19.02
C SER A 147 -22.38 -46.94 19.86
N ALA A 148 -21.87 -46.44 20.99
CA ALA A 148 -20.98 -47.20 21.86
C ALA A 148 -21.74 -48.34 22.55
N ALA A 149 -21.06 -49.47 22.81
CA ALA A 149 -21.68 -50.65 23.39
C ALA A 149 -22.28 -50.41 24.79
N GLY A 150 -21.78 -49.41 25.52
CA GLY A 150 -22.31 -48.94 26.79
C GLY A 150 -23.11 -47.65 26.70
N ALA A 151 -23.58 -47.22 25.53
CA ALA A 151 -24.43 -46.04 25.41
C ALA A 151 -25.73 -46.22 26.21
N HIS A 152 -26.10 -45.24 27.04
CA HIS A 152 -27.39 -45.26 27.72
C HIS A 152 -28.53 -45.16 26.71
N GLN A 153 -29.57 -45.98 26.87
CA GLN A 153 -30.64 -46.11 25.88
C GLN A 153 -31.33 -44.77 25.52
N PRO A 154 -31.73 -43.90 26.46
CA PRO A 154 -32.30 -42.58 26.13
C PRO A 154 -31.35 -41.72 25.29
N PHE A 155 -30.05 -41.77 25.60
CA PHE A 155 -29.01 -41.05 24.86
C PHE A 155 -28.80 -41.63 23.45
N SER A 156 -28.79 -42.95 23.31
CA SER A 156 -28.67 -43.64 22.01
C SER A 156 -29.81 -43.29 21.05
N LYS A 157 -31.02 -43.07 21.58
CA LYS A 157 -32.22 -42.65 20.84
C LYS A 157 -32.28 -41.15 20.55
N GLY A 158 -31.34 -40.36 21.09
CA GLY A 158 -31.33 -38.91 20.93
C GLY A 158 -32.37 -38.17 21.80
N GLU A 159 -32.89 -38.82 22.85
CA GLU A 159 -33.86 -38.26 23.79
C GLU A 159 -33.17 -37.41 24.87
N CYS A 160 -32.28 -36.49 24.45
CA CYS A 160 -31.43 -35.70 25.35
C CYS A 160 -32.24 -34.89 26.38
N ILE A 161 -33.45 -34.47 25.99
CA ILE A 161 -34.32 -33.63 26.82
C ILE A 161 -34.95 -34.33 28.02
N LEU A 162 -34.85 -35.66 28.10
CA LEU A 162 -35.27 -36.42 29.28
C LEU A 162 -34.37 -36.15 30.49
N CYS A 163 -33.09 -35.87 30.23
CA CYS A 163 -32.12 -35.58 31.28
C CYS A 163 -31.73 -34.10 31.31
N HIS A 164 -31.77 -33.44 30.14
CA HIS A 164 -31.31 -32.05 29.97
C HIS A 164 -32.32 -31.12 29.28
N PRO A 165 -32.91 -30.11 29.96
CA PRO A 165 -33.64 -29.08 29.25
C PRO A 165 -32.75 -28.35 28.22
N ALA A 166 -33.28 -28.14 27.02
CA ALA A 166 -32.53 -27.60 25.88
C ALA A 166 -32.16 -26.10 26.00
N HIS A 167 -32.77 -25.38 26.95
CA HIS A 167 -32.61 -23.93 27.07
C HIS A 167 -32.09 -23.48 28.43
N SER A 168 -32.76 -23.87 29.52
CA SER A 168 -32.39 -23.43 30.88
C SER A 168 -32.88 -24.40 31.96
N SER A 169 -32.16 -24.46 33.09
CA SER A 169 -32.49 -25.23 34.29
C SER A 169 -32.13 -24.46 35.56
N GLU A 170 -32.78 -24.79 36.67
CA GLU A 170 -32.34 -24.37 38.01
C GLU A 170 -31.12 -25.16 38.51
N LEU A 171 -30.82 -26.29 37.87
CA LEU A 171 -29.72 -27.17 38.23
C LEU A 171 -28.51 -26.97 37.32
N ASP A 172 -27.31 -27.15 37.89
CA ASP A 172 -26.05 -27.06 37.16
C ASP A 172 -25.99 -28.13 36.06
N ARG A 173 -25.25 -27.84 34.98
CA ARG A 173 -25.16 -28.71 33.78
C ARG A 173 -26.50 -28.99 33.09
N LEU A 174 -27.51 -28.12 33.29
CA LEU A 174 -28.84 -28.24 32.71
C LEU A 174 -29.44 -29.61 33.02
N LEU A 175 -29.50 -30.04 34.28
CA LEU A 175 -30.15 -31.31 34.64
C LEU A 175 -31.62 -31.12 35.02
N VAL A 176 -32.43 -32.17 34.89
CA VAL A 176 -33.83 -32.20 35.37
C VAL A 176 -33.97 -32.72 36.81
N GLY A 177 -32.92 -33.28 37.40
CA GLY A 177 -32.89 -33.84 38.76
C GLY A 177 -31.48 -33.86 39.36
N THR A 178 -31.37 -34.08 40.67
CA THR A 178 -30.11 -33.97 41.43
C THR A 178 -29.47 -35.33 41.75
N GLY A 179 -28.14 -35.42 41.60
CA GLY A 179 -27.33 -36.56 42.06
C GLY A 179 -27.81 -37.92 41.54
N ASN A 180 -27.69 -38.94 42.39
CA ASN A 180 -28.09 -40.32 42.05
C ASN A 180 -29.60 -40.50 41.88
N GLU A 181 -30.43 -39.60 42.45
CA GLU A 181 -31.88 -39.66 42.32
C GLU A 181 -32.34 -39.47 40.85
N LEU A 182 -31.59 -38.71 40.05
CA LEU A 182 -31.82 -38.65 38.61
C LEU A 182 -31.65 -40.02 37.95
N CYS A 183 -30.64 -40.79 38.34
CA CYS A 183 -30.43 -42.15 37.83
C CYS A 183 -31.53 -43.09 38.32
N PHE A 184 -31.92 -42.99 39.59
CA PHE A 184 -32.96 -43.83 40.18
C PHE A 184 -34.38 -43.50 39.70
N SER A 185 -34.59 -42.36 39.03
CA SER A 185 -35.84 -42.09 38.29
C SER A 185 -36.12 -43.12 37.19
N CYS A 186 -35.07 -43.79 36.68
CA CYS A 186 -35.17 -44.81 35.64
C CYS A 186 -34.64 -46.18 36.07
N HIS A 187 -33.71 -46.23 37.05
CA HIS A 187 -33.10 -47.46 37.56
C HIS A 187 -33.64 -47.84 38.94
N GLN A 188 -34.12 -49.07 39.11
CA GLN A 188 -34.52 -49.55 40.45
C GLN A 188 -33.29 -49.70 41.36
N ARG A 189 -33.28 -48.97 42.47
CA ARG A 189 -32.15 -48.85 43.42
C ARG A 189 -31.62 -50.21 43.88
N ASP A 190 -32.49 -51.08 44.37
CA ASP A 190 -32.11 -52.38 44.96
C ASP A 190 -31.43 -53.31 43.95
N ASN A 191 -31.81 -53.25 42.67
CA ASN A 191 -31.19 -54.05 41.60
C ASN A 191 -29.77 -53.60 41.26
N VAL A 192 -29.42 -52.36 41.59
CA VAL A 192 -28.10 -51.77 41.33
C VAL A 192 -27.20 -51.97 42.55
N VAL A 193 -27.68 -51.63 43.75
CA VAL A 193 -26.84 -51.62 44.97
C VAL A 193 -26.64 -53.01 45.61
N SER A 194 -27.34 -54.05 45.14
CA SER A 194 -27.17 -55.43 45.63
C SER A 194 -26.06 -56.23 44.94
N LYS A 195 -25.41 -55.65 43.92
CA LYS A 195 -24.39 -56.34 43.12
C LYS A 195 -23.01 -55.79 43.43
N ARG A 196 -22.00 -56.66 43.58
CA ARG A 196 -20.61 -56.23 43.74
C ARG A 196 -20.09 -55.52 42.47
N PRO A 197 -19.37 -54.39 42.59
CA PRO A 197 -18.87 -53.72 43.80
C PRO A 197 -19.84 -52.72 44.47
N HIS A 198 -21.07 -52.55 43.98
CA HIS A 198 -22.07 -51.60 44.50
C HIS A 198 -22.71 -51.99 45.83
N ASP A 199 -22.55 -53.23 46.27
CA ASP A 199 -22.95 -53.72 47.60
C ASP A 199 -22.02 -53.23 48.72
N LEU A 200 -20.84 -52.72 48.38
CA LEU A 200 -19.89 -52.17 49.33
C LEU A 200 -20.33 -50.79 49.85
N PRO A 201 -20.23 -50.53 51.17
CA PRO A 201 -20.56 -49.22 51.75
C PRO A 201 -19.79 -48.06 51.13
N SER A 202 -18.52 -48.30 50.76
CA SER A 202 -17.64 -47.32 50.13
C SER A 202 -18.12 -46.90 48.74
N THR A 203 -18.76 -47.81 47.99
CA THR A 203 -19.36 -47.56 46.67
C THR A 203 -20.71 -46.89 46.77
N GLN A 204 -21.55 -47.30 47.74
CA GLN A 204 -22.89 -46.72 47.95
C GLN A 204 -22.86 -45.25 48.37
N ALA A 205 -21.76 -44.82 48.99
CA ALA A 205 -21.53 -43.42 49.38
C ALA A 205 -21.06 -42.51 48.23
N GLN A 206 -20.83 -43.03 47.01
CA GLN A 206 -20.37 -42.25 45.86
C GLN A 206 -21.52 -41.85 44.92
N ASP A 207 -21.34 -40.73 44.21
CA ASP A 207 -22.18 -40.41 43.07
C ASP A 207 -21.95 -41.43 41.94
N CYS A 208 -23.03 -41.92 41.32
CA CYS A 208 -22.96 -42.86 40.21
C CYS A 208 -22.06 -42.32 39.08
N THR A 209 -22.09 -41.01 38.85
CA THR A 209 -21.29 -40.35 37.82
C THR A 209 -19.79 -40.29 38.11
N ALA A 210 -19.35 -40.63 39.33
CA ALA A 210 -17.94 -40.73 39.67
C ALA A 210 -17.27 -41.95 39.00
N CYS A 211 -18.06 -42.98 38.68
CA CYS A 211 -17.58 -44.23 38.07
C CYS A 211 -18.27 -44.53 36.73
N HIS A 212 -19.47 -44.00 36.50
CA HIS A 212 -20.28 -44.25 35.31
C HIS A 212 -20.46 -42.99 34.48
N SER A 213 -20.42 -43.13 33.16
CA SER A 213 -20.81 -42.07 32.23
C SER A 213 -22.33 -42.06 32.06
N PRO A 214 -23.03 -40.94 32.33
CA PRO A 214 -24.47 -40.86 32.10
C PRO A 214 -24.86 -40.87 30.60
N HIS A 215 -23.91 -40.60 29.70
CA HIS A 215 -24.08 -40.72 28.25
C HIS A 215 -23.67 -42.12 27.73
N GLY A 216 -22.87 -42.83 28.51
CA GLY A 216 -22.30 -44.13 28.17
C GLY A 216 -20.82 -44.08 27.80
N THR A 217 -20.24 -45.26 27.66
CA THR A 217 -18.85 -45.49 27.23
C THR A 217 -18.78 -46.68 26.28
N GLU A 218 -17.59 -47.00 25.79
CA GLU A 218 -17.35 -48.23 25.02
C GLU A 218 -17.51 -49.50 25.87
N LYS A 219 -17.42 -49.42 27.21
CA LYS A 219 -17.60 -50.56 28.12
C LYS A 219 -19.08 -50.75 28.44
N LYS A 220 -19.55 -52.01 28.43
CA LYS A 220 -20.90 -52.36 28.91
C LYS A 220 -21.11 -51.86 30.34
N GLY A 221 -22.31 -51.34 30.63
CA GLY A 221 -22.62 -50.75 31.93
C GLY A 221 -22.09 -49.33 32.13
N SER A 222 -21.58 -48.66 31.08
CA SER A 222 -21.20 -47.24 31.09
C SER A 222 -20.03 -46.87 32.01
N VAL A 223 -19.19 -47.83 32.43
CA VAL A 223 -18.05 -47.56 33.32
C VAL A 223 -17.05 -46.62 32.63
N LEU A 224 -16.56 -45.61 33.35
CA LEU A 224 -15.57 -44.65 32.86
C LEU A 224 -14.29 -45.37 32.41
N PRO A 225 -13.65 -44.90 31.31
CA PRO A 225 -12.55 -45.62 30.69
C PRO A 225 -11.24 -45.63 31.51
N GLY A 226 -11.15 -44.77 32.53
CA GLY A 226 -10.03 -44.67 33.46
C GLY A 226 -10.24 -45.40 34.78
N ILE A 227 -11.31 -46.17 34.97
CA ILE A 227 -11.44 -47.00 36.19
C ILE A 227 -10.54 -48.24 36.05
N HIS A 228 -9.69 -48.45 37.06
CA HIS A 228 -8.71 -49.54 37.08
C HIS A 228 -9.42 -50.90 37.16
N GLU A 229 -8.98 -51.87 36.35
CA GLU A 229 -9.72 -53.13 36.11
C GLU A 229 -10.00 -53.97 37.38
N PRO A 230 -9.06 -54.17 38.33
CA PRO A 230 -9.34 -54.82 39.61
C PRO A 230 -10.47 -54.17 40.41
N TYR A 231 -10.64 -52.85 40.29
CA TYR A 231 -11.70 -52.11 40.96
C TYR A 231 -13.07 -52.35 40.29
N VAL A 232 -13.09 -52.52 38.97
CA VAL A 232 -14.30 -52.89 38.20
C VAL A 232 -14.76 -54.31 38.56
N GLN A 233 -13.82 -55.21 38.83
CA GLN A 233 -14.09 -56.61 39.20
C GLN A 233 -14.47 -56.78 40.68
N GLY A 234 -14.23 -55.76 41.52
CA GLY A 234 -14.47 -55.84 42.96
C GLY A 234 -13.38 -56.58 43.73
N ASP A 235 -12.21 -56.77 43.13
CA ASP A 235 -11.04 -57.46 43.68
C ASP A 235 -10.17 -56.49 44.50
N CYS A 236 -10.75 -55.97 45.58
CA CYS A 236 -10.10 -54.97 46.42
C CYS A 236 -8.82 -55.49 47.11
N THR A 237 -8.71 -56.81 47.32
CA THR A 237 -7.59 -57.45 48.04
C THR A 237 -6.27 -57.43 47.28
N VAL A 238 -6.30 -57.12 45.97
CA VAL A 238 -5.08 -56.94 45.15
C VAL A 238 -4.27 -55.75 45.67
N CYS A 239 -4.94 -54.68 46.11
CA CYS A 239 -4.31 -53.45 46.56
C CYS A 239 -4.48 -53.18 48.06
N HIS A 240 -5.57 -53.65 48.66
CA HIS A 240 -5.92 -53.44 50.05
C HIS A 240 -5.83 -54.73 50.87
N ALA A 241 -5.58 -54.59 52.17
CA ALA A 241 -5.45 -55.72 53.08
C ALA A 241 -6.79 -56.42 53.34
N GLU A 242 -7.91 -55.73 53.07
CA GLU A 242 -9.26 -56.17 53.40
C GLU A 242 -10.20 -56.09 52.17
N PRO A 243 -11.17 -57.02 52.04
CA PRO A 243 -12.12 -57.03 50.94
C PRO A 243 -13.04 -55.81 50.85
N GLN A 244 -13.26 -55.10 51.95
CA GLN A 244 -14.10 -53.89 52.02
C GLN A 244 -13.32 -52.61 51.65
N GLY A 245 -12.02 -52.72 51.38
CA GLY A 245 -11.08 -51.60 51.26
C GLY A 245 -10.49 -51.19 52.61
N GLY A 246 -9.44 -50.35 52.60
CA GLY A 246 -8.77 -49.91 53.84
C GLY A 246 -7.27 -49.75 53.66
N LYS A 247 -6.48 -50.28 54.61
CA LYS A 247 -5.01 -50.22 54.59
C LYS A 247 -4.45 -50.86 53.30
N LEU A 248 -3.46 -50.21 52.68
CA LEU A 248 -2.78 -50.75 51.49
C LEU A 248 -1.85 -51.91 51.86
N ASN A 249 -1.68 -52.85 50.93
CA ASN A 249 -0.82 -54.03 51.10
C ASN A 249 0.67 -53.68 51.16
N GLN A 250 1.07 -52.61 50.47
CA GLN A 250 2.42 -52.08 50.39
C GLN A 250 2.37 -50.54 50.26
N PRO A 251 3.49 -49.82 50.45
CA PRO A 251 3.52 -48.41 50.13
C PRO A 251 3.26 -48.19 48.63
N VAL A 252 2.74 -47.01 48.29
CA VAL A 252 2.18 -46.70 46.96
C VAL A 252 3.20 -46.95 45.84
N LYS A 253 4.47 -46.60 46.06
CA LYS A 253 5.53 -46.75 45.06
C LYS A 253 5.72 -48.22 44.66
N GLU A 254 5.92 -49.09 45.64
CA GLU A 254 6.12 -50.53 45.43
C GLU A 254 4.85 -51.19 44.87
N LEU A 255 3.68 -50.78 45.39
CA LEU A 255 2.37 -51.30 44.97
C LEU A 255 2.02 -50.97 43.52
N CYS A 256 2.41 -49.79 43.01
CA CYS A 256 2.13 -49.42 41.63
C CYS A 256 3.12 -50.09 40.65
N VAL A 257 4.42 -50.10 40.96
CA VAL A 257 5.44 -50.62 40.03
C VAL A 257 5.47 -52.14 39.94
N MET A 258 4.96 -52.87 40.93
CA MET A 258 4.87 -54.34 40.85
C MET A 258 4.00 -54.82 39.67
N CYS A 259 3.01 -54.02 39.26
CA CYS A 259 2.18 -54.29 38.08
C CYS A 259 2.55 -53.41 36.86
N HIS A 260 3.36 -52.36 37.07
CA HIS A 260 3.82 -51.43 36.02
C HIS A 260 5.36 -51.40 35.93
N PRO A 261 6.02 -52.51 35.53
CA PRO A 261 7.48 -52.60 35.47
C PRO A 261 8.07 -51.62 34.43
N ASP A 262 7.32 -51.28 33.40
CA ASP A 262 7.69 -50.27 32.39
C ASP A 262 7.87 -48.87 32.99
N VAL A 263 7.07 -48.53 34.00
CA VAL A 263 7.19 -47.27 34.73
C VAL A 263 8.47 -47.26 35.57
N SER A 264 8.79 -48.38 36.22
CA SER A 264 10.05 -48.54 36.99
C SER A 264 11.30 -48.41 36.10
N GLU A 265 11.25 -48.94 34.88
CA GLU A 265 12.34 -48.78 33.91
C GLU A 265 12.52 -47.31 33.51
N LYS A 266 11.41 -46.62 33.21
CA LYS A 266 11.43 -45.21 32.78
C LYS A 266 11.92 -44.26 33.87
N THR A 267 11.51 -44.46 35.12
CA THR A 267 11.96 -43.62 36.24
C THR A 267 13.44 -43.81 36.58
N GLY A 268 14.05 -44.91 36.12
CA GLY A 268 15.50 -45.17 36.21
C GLY A 268 16.34 -44.54 35.09
N LYS A 269 15.72 -43.88 34.08
CA LYS A 269 16.45 -43.26 32.96
C LYS A 269 17.19 -41.98 33.38
N GLN A 270 18.15 -41.55 32.55
CA GLN A 270 19.03 -40.40 32.82
C GLN A 270 18.27 -39.12 33.18
N VAL A 271 17.16 -38.84 32.51
CA VAL A 271 16.27 -37.71 32.80
C VAL A 271 14.95 -38.28 33.28
N ALA A 272 14.74 -38.36 34.59
CA ALA A 272 13.50 -38.83 35.19
C ALA A 272 12.62 -37.66 35.62
N HIS A 273 11.29 -37.82 35.51
CA HIS A 273 10.36 -36.80 36.00
C HIS A 273 10.23 -36.90 37.52
N PHE A 274 10.50 -35.80 38.23
CA PHE A 274 10.72 -35.80 39.69
C PHE A 274 9.60 -36.48 40.51
N PRO A 275 8.30 -36.16 40.34
CA PRO A 275 7.21 -36.86 41.04
C PRO A 275 7.21 -38.39 40.83
N ALA A 276 7.51 -38.84 39.61
CA ALA A 276 7.52 -40.26 39.29
C ALA A 276 8.74 -40.97 39.89
N LYS A 277 9.89 -40.29 39.95
CA LYS A 277 11.14 -40.80 40.54
C LYS A 277 11.01 -41.01 42.05
N GLU A 278 10.40 -40.07 42.75
CA GLU A 278 10.18 -40.16 44.21
C GLU A 278 9.13 -41.22 44.56
N GLY A 279 8.20 -41.51 43.65
CA GLY A 279 7.12 -42.48 43.87
C GLY A 279 5.79 -41.85 44.25
N ASP A 280 5.64 -40.54 44.01
CA ASP A 280 4.42 -39.76 44.25
C ASP A 280 3.38 -39.97 43.15
N CYS A 281 3.07 -41.24 42.84
CA CYS A 281 2.20 -41.64 41.73
C CYS A 281 0.80 -41.03 41.84
N LEU A 282 0.29 -40.91 43.06
CA LEU A 282 -1.04 -40.36 43.35
C LEU A 282 -1.12 -38.84 43.20
N THR A 283 -0.03 -38.14 42.86
CA THR A 283 -0.08 -36.71 42.50
C THR A 283 -0.81 -36.52 41.18
N CYS A 284 -0.53 -37.39 40.20
CA CYS A 284 -1.11 -37.30 38.86
C CYS A 284 -2.18 -38.37 38.63
N HIS A 285 -2.07 -39.53 39.29
CA HIS A 285 -2.97 -40.66 39.08
C HIS A 285 -4.01 -40.82 40.20
N THR A 286 -5.17 -41.40 39.86
CA THR A 286 -6.18 -41.85 40.81
C THR A 286 -6.68 -43.23 40.40
N PRO A 287 -6.47 -44.27 41.23
CA PRO A 287 -6.83 -45.65 40.87
C PRO A 287 -8.33 -45.91 40.90
N HIS A 288 -9.12 -45.06 41.58
CA HIS A 288 -10.54 -45.32 41.83
C HIS A 288 -11.52 -44.40 41.07
N LYS A 289 -11.11 -43.19 40.68
CA LYS A 289 -12.04 -42.14 40.19
C LYS A 289 -11.59 -41.45 38.90
N SER A 290 -10.84 -42.14 38.05
CA SER A 290 -10.30 -41.51 36.84
C SER A 290 -11.25 -41.62 35.66
N GLY A 291 -11.52 -40.47 35.03
CA GLY A 291 -12.17 -40.39 33.72
C GLY A 291 -11.21 -40.51 32.53
N SER A 292 -9.88 -40.54 32.78
CA SER A 292 -8.83 -40.34 31.77
C SER A 292 -7.79 -41.47 31.82
N ARG A 293 -7.52 -42.15 30.70
CA ARG A 293 -6.48 -43.19 30.67
C ARG A 293 -5.06 -42.59 30.73
N PRO A 294 -4.08 -43.28 31.34
CA PRO A 294 -4.20 -44.48 32.17
C PRO A 294 -4.29 -44.07 33.65
N LEU A 295 -5.50 -43.75 34.15
CA LEU A 295 -5.77 -43.38 35.54
C LEU A 295 -5.40 -41.94 35.94
N LEU A 296 -5.39 -40.96 35.03
CA LEU A 296 -5.10 -39.56 35.38
C LEU A 296 -6.24 -38.92 36.20
N LYS A 297 -5.90 -38.05 37.18
CA LYS A 297 -6.90 -37.33 37.99
C LYS A 297 -7.87 -36.50 37.16
N SER A 298 -7.38 -35.89 36.09
CA SER A 298 -8.14 -35.08 35.15
C SER A 298 -7.59 -35.30 33.73
N GLY A 299 -7.89 -34.43 32.76
CA GLY A 299 -7.29 -34.52 31.45
C GLY A 299 -5.78 -34.27 31.51
N GLN A 300 -5.03 -34.77 30.52
CA GLN A 300 -3.58 -34.67 30.50
C GLN A 300 -3.08 -33.21 30.57
N LYS A 301 -3.81 -32.28 29.95
CA LYS A 301 -3.47 -30.86 30.00
C LYS A 301 -3.60 -30.31 31.42
N GLU A 302 -4.74 -30.57 32.05
CA GLU A 302 -5.10 -30.04 33.36
C GLU A 302 -4.11 -30.53 34.42
N VAL A 303 -3.86 -31.85 34.48
CA VAL A 303 -2.88 -32.44 35.43
C VAL A 303 -1.49 -31.84 35.25
N CYS A 304 -1.04 -31.63 34.00
CA CYS A 304 0.29 -31.08 33.77
C CYS A 304 0.36 -29.59 34.14
N LEU A 305 -0.67 -28.79 33.86
CA LEU A 305 -0.66 -27.35 34.11
C LEU A 305 -0.79 -26.98 35.59
N GLU A 306 -1.26 -27.89 36.45
CA GLU A 306 -1.21 -27.71 37.92
C GLU A 306 0.20 -27.42 38.43
N CYS A 307 1.23 -27.94 37.75
CA CYS A 307 2.63 -27.67 38.08
C CYS A 307 3.38 -26.89 36.99
N HIS A 308 3.03 -27.07 35.71
CA HIS A 308 3.66 -26.40 34.57
C HIS A 308 2.93 -25.12 34.14
N MET A 309 2.56 -24.27 35.10
CA MET A 309 1.76 -23.05 34.88
C MET A 309 2.35 -22.10 33.83
N LEU A 310 3.69 -22.05 33.71
CA LEU A 310 4.38 -21.20 32.73
C LEU A 310 4.06 -21.58 31.27
N LEU A 311 3.57 -22.80 31.01
CA LEU A 311 3.17 -23.22 29.67
C LEU A 311 1.83 -22.60 29.22
N GLU A 312 1.03 -22.05 30.13
CA GLU A 312 -0.24 -21.39 29.76
C GLU A 312 -0.04 -20.26 28.76
N ASP A 313 1.08 -19.55 28.84
CA ASP A 313 1.38 -18.44 27.93
C ASP A 313 1.67 -18.92 26.50
N GLU A 314 2.19 -20.14 26.35
CA GLU A 314 2.39 -20.77 25.04
C GLU A 314 1.05 -21.08 24.34
N PHE A 315 0.02 -21.45 25.10
CA PHE A 315 -1.33 -21.69 24.57
C PHE A 315 -2.03 -20.40 24.10
N LYS A 316 -1.64 -19.24 24.62
CA LYS A 316 -2.21 -17.94 24.25
C LYS A 316 -1.60 -17.36 22.97
N LYS A 317 -0.53 -17.96 22.45
CA LYS A 317 0.13 -17.49 21.23
C LYS A 317 -0.78 -17.69 20.01
N PRO A 318 -0.69 -16.82 18.98
CA PRO A 318 -1.54 -16.92 17.79
C PRO A 318 -1.37 -18.22 17.01
N GLN A 319 -0.19 -18.82 17.05
CA GLN A 319 0.12 -20.08 16.37
C GLN A 319 0.52 -21.10 17.43
N VAL A 320 -0.29 -22.12 17.60
CA VAL A 320 -0.06 -23.19 18.58
C VAL A 320 0.00 -24.51 17.84
N HIS A 321 1.01 -25.32 18.13
CA HIS A 321 1.20 -26.63 17.55
C HIS A 321 0.03 -27.55 17.94
N ASN A 322 -0.60 -28.22 16.97
CA ASN A 322 -1.90 -28.88 17.19
C ASN A 322 -1.89 -29.96 18.30
N PRO A 323 -0.89 -30.88 18.38
CA PRO A 323 -0.78 -31.82 19.51
C PRO A 323 -0.67 -31.12 20.87
N PHE A 324 0.07 -30.01 20.94
CA PHE A 324 0.20 -29.22 22.15
C PHE A 324 -1.13 -28.53 22.50
N ASN A 325 -1.79 -27.90 21.52
CA ASN A 325 -3.10 -27.25 21.70
C ASN A 325 -4.18 -28.20 22.22
N GLN A 326 -4.14 -29.47 21.78
CA GLN A 326 -5.03 -30.55 22.24
C GLN A 326 -4.67 -31.08 23.64
N GLY A 327 -3.61 -30.58 24.28
CA GLY A 327 -3.20 -31.06 25.60
C GLY A 327 -2.52 -32.43 25.59
N ARG A 328 -2.08 -32.92 24.42
CA ARG A 328 -1.48 -34.25 24.26
C ARG A 328 0.03 -34.22 24.52
N CYS A 329 0.42 -33.77 25.71
CA CYS A 329 1.82 -33.61 26.12
C CYS A 329 2.64 -34.90 25.95
N ALA A 330 2.05 -36.06 26.29
CA ALA A 330 2.73 -37.35 26.16
C ALA A 330 2.78 -37.89 24.72
N ALA A 331 2.31 -37.13 23.72
CA ALA A 331 2.57 -37.48 22.32
C ALA A 331 4.07 -37.34 22.02
N CYS A 332 4.69 -36.27 22.52
CA CYS A 332 6.10 -35.96 22.27
C CYS A 332 6.98 -36.18 23.50
N HIS A 333 6.41 -36.14 24.71
CA HIS A 333 7.14 -36.34 25.96
C HIS A 333 6.94 -37.75 26.55
N GLU A 334 7.92 -38.21 27.33
CA GLU A 334 7.86 -39.35 28.24
C GLU A 334 7.68 -38.85 29.68
N PRO A 335 6.45 -38.79 30.21
CA PRO A 335 6.16 -38.11 31.47
C PRO A 335 6.76 -38.76 32.72
N HIS A 336 7.28 -39.98 32.63
CA HIS A 336 7.93 -40.69 33.75
C HIS A 336 9.46 -40.62 33.69
N GLY A 337 10.03 -40.59 32.48
CA GLY A 337 11.47 -40.48 32.28
C GLY A 337 11.92 -40.82 30.85
N SER A 338 12.98 -40.14 30.40
CA SER A 338 13.60 -40.30 29.08
C SER A 338 15.13 -40.28 29.19
N VAL A 339 15.79 -40.75 28.14
CA VAL A 339 17.23 -40.52 27.92
C VAL A 339 17.51 -39.13 27.35
N ASN A 340 16.49 -38.48 26.76
CA ASN A 340 16.62 -37.18 26.12
C ASN A 340 16.27 -36.02 27.07
N SER A 341 16.93 -34.88 26.87
CA SER A 341 16.66 -33.66 27.64
C SER A 341 15.19 -33.22 27.53
N LYS A 342 14.66 -32.56 28.57
CA LYS A 342 13.25 -32.12 28.65
C LYS A 342 12.23 -33.25 28.46
N LEU A 343 12.62 -34.50 28.74
CA LEU A 343 11.75 -35.67 28.70
C LEU A 343 11.12 -35.92 27.33
N VAL A 344 11.77 -35.56 26.23
CA VAL A 344 11.23 -35.87 24.90
C VAL A 344 11.44 -37.34 24.55
N LYS A 345 10.54 -37.93 23.75
CA LYS A 345 10.63 -39.33 23.31
C LYS A 345 11.84 -39.62 22.45
N ASP A 346 12.22 -38.65 21.62
CA ASP A 346 13.23 -38.83 20.59
C ASP A 346 13.96 -37.51 20.27
N THR A 347 14.99 -37.57 19.43
CA THR A 347 15.78 -36.41 19.01
C THR A 347 14.99 -35.48 18.09
N GLY A 348 15.39 -34.20 18.00
CA GLY A 348 14.56 -33.15 17.41
C GLY A 348 14.07 -33.42 15.98
N ALA A 349 14.87 -34.04 15.11
CA ALA A 349 14.45 -34.35 13.74
C ALA A 349 13.54 -35.59 13.70
N GLU A 350 13.93 -36.68 14.35
CA GLU A 350 13.20 -37.95 14.33
C GLU A 350 11.84 -37.83 15.03
N LEU A 351 11.79 -37.11 16.16
CA LEU A 351 10.56 -36.80 16.90
C LEU A 351 9.54 -36.06 16.04
N CYS A 352 9.98 -35.03 15.30
CA CYS A 352 9.08 -34.23 14.47
C CYS A 352 8.65 -35.00 13.22
N LEU A 353 9.61 -35.66 12.55
CA LEU A 353 9.36 -36.36 11.29
C LEU A 353 8.52 -37.63 11.46
N GLY A 354 8.39 -38.17 12.68
CA GLY A 354 7.45 -39.25 13.00
C GLY A 354 5.96 -38.85 12.89
N CYS A 355 5.63 -37.56 12.91
CA CYS A 355 4.28 -37.05 12.62
C CYS A 355 4.20 -36.23 11.33
N HIS A 356 5.31 -35.62 10.90
CA HIS A 356 5.37 -34.72 9.74
C HIS A 356 5.85 -35.43 8.47
N ASP A 357 5.17 -36.51 8.07
CA ASP A 357 5.56 -37.34 6.91
C ASP A 357 5.74 -36.55 5.60
N LYS A 358 4.92 -35.51 5.38
CA LYS A 358 5.06 -34.66 4.19
C LYS A 358 6.41 -33.92 4.15
N ILE A 359 6.88 -33.46 5.30
CA ILE A 359 8.19 -32.78 5.42
C ILE A 359 9.31 -33.81 5.27
N LYS A 360 9.14 -35.01 5.84
CA LYS A 360 10.08 -36.13 5.67
C LYS A 360 10.27 -36.44 4.19
N GLN A 361 9.17 -36.65 3.46
CA GLN A 361 9.19 -36.88 2.02
C GLN A 361 9.80 -35.71 1.23
N GLU A 362 9.65 -34.47 1.67
CA GLU A 362 10.28 -33.30 1.04
C GLU A 362 11.81 -33.32 1.24
N LEU A 363 12.27 -33.64 2.46
CA LEU A 363 13.69 -33.69 2.80
C LEU A 363 14.44 -34.84 2.11
N ASP A 364 13.74 -35.94 1.82
CA ASP A 364 14.30 -37.15 1.17
C ASP A 364 14.47 -37.02 -0.35
N ARG A 365 13.88 -35.99 -0.99
CA ARG A 365 14.00 -35.78 -2.45
C ARG A 365 15.44 -35.50 -2.88
N PRO A 366 15.85 -35.71 -4.14
CA PRO A 366 17.12 -35.21 -4.66
C PRO A 366 17.20 -33.66 -4.55
N GLY A 367 18.39 -33.08 -4.37
CA GLY A 367 18.57 -31.62 -4.31
C GLY A 367 19.47 -31.13 -3.18
N THR A 368 19.55 -29.80 -3.03
CA THR A 368 20.34 -29.16 -1.97
C THR A 368 19.48 -28.98 -0.73
N ARG A 369 19.92 -29.53 0.41
CA ARG A 369 19.33 -29.28 1.73
C ARG A 369 19.87 -27.96 2.30
N HIS A 370 19.01 -27.21 2.99
CA HIS A 370 19.44 -26.00 3.68
C HIS A 370 20.30 -26.34 4.90
N MET A 371 21.52 -25.81 4.96
CA MET A 371 22.54 -26.12 5.98
C MET A 371 22.08 -25.91 7.43
N ALA A 372 21.17 -24.96 7.69
CA ALA A 372 20.61 -24.75 9.03
C ALA A 372 19.91 -25.99 9.63
N LEU A 373 19.47 -26.93 8.79
CA LEU A 373 18.89 -28.20 9.24
C LEU A 373 19.95 -29.15 9.81
N ASP A 374 21.21 -29.03 9.39
CA ASP A 374 22.31 -29.87 9.86
C ASP A 374 22.99 -29.28 11.11
N MET A 375 22.90 -27.97 11.32
CA MET A 375 23.50 -27.28 12.49
C MET A 375 22.71 -27.42 13.79
N GLY A 376 21.38 -27.56 13.73
CA GLY A 376 20.51 -27.58 14.91
C GLY A 376 19.11 -28.17 14.68
N GLY A 377 18.89 -28.82 13.53
CA GLY A 377 17.62 -29.42 13.17
C GLY A 377 16.49 -28.41 12.94
N CYS A 378 15.25 -28.90 13.03
CA CYS A 378 14.04 -28.09 12.82
C CYS A 378 13.92 -26.91 13.80
N LEU A 379 14.46 -27.07 15.01
CA LEU A 379 14.38 -26.08 16.08
C LEU A 379 15.31 -24.88 15.88
N THR A 380 16.17 -24.88 14.87
CA THR A 380 16.91 -23.67 14.48
C THR A 380 15.95 -22.54 14.09
N CYS A 381 14.83 -22.88 13.44
CA CYS A 381 13.88 -21.91 12.91
C CYS A 381 12.49 -22.00 13.54
N HIS A 382 12.08 -23.17 14.06
CA HIS A 382 10.73 -23.40 14.57
C HIS A 382 10.66 -23.45 16.11
N GLU A 383 9.50 -23.03 16.64
CA GLU A 383 9.08 -23.22 18.04
C GLU A 383 8.10 -24.41 18.14
N PRO A 384 8.37 -25.44 18.95
CA PRO A 384 7.61 -26.69 18.93
C PRO A 384 6.25 -26.64 19.66
N HIS A 385 6.01 -25.62 20.50
CA HIS A 385 4.75 -25.44 21.24
C HIS A 385 3.90 -24.32 20.65
N GLY A 386 4.37 -23.08 20.72
CA GLY A 386 3.67 -21.93 20.18
C GLY A 386 4.60 -20.81 19.74
N ALA A 387 4.20 -20.08 18.71
CA ALA A 387 4.92 -18.94 18.17
C ALA A 387 4.00 -17.76 17.85
N LEU A 388 4.59 -16.57 17.78
CA LEU A 388 3.90 -15.38 17.29
C LEU A 388 3.76 -15.38 15.76
N ASN A 389 4.66 -16.08 15.06
CA ASN A 389 4.74 -16.06 13.60
C ASN A 389 4.14 -17.33 13.00
N GLN A 390 3.57 -17.21 11.80
CA GLN A 390 3.01 -18.32 11.04
C GLN A 390 4.01 -19.47 10.88
N LYS A 391 3.48 -20.69 10.75
CA LYS A 391 4.27 -21.93 10.65
C LYS A 391 5.22 -22.14 11.84
N LEU A 392 4.87 -21.58 13.00
CA LEU A 392 5.64 -21.69 14.23
C LEU A 392 7.09 -21.14 14.12
N LEU A 393 7.33 -20.10 13.32
CA LEU A 393 8.67 -19.53 13.20
C LEU A 393 9.06 -18.70 14.42
N LYS A 394 10.33 -18.81 14.85
CA LYS A 394 10.91 -18.03 15.95
C LYS A 394 10.80 -16.52 15.77
N LYS A 395 10.94 -16.07 14.52
CA LYS A 395 10.89 -14.66 14.12
C LYS A 395 10.14 -14.53 12.80
N VAL A 396 9.81 -13.29 12.42
CA VAL A 396 9.30 -12.99 11.08
C VAL A 396 10.31 -13.51 10.05
N GLU A 397 9.82 -14.25 9.05
CA GLU A 397 10.64 -15.01 8.10
C GLU A 397 11.84 -14.22 7.55
N ARG A 398 11.60 -13.00 7.06
CA ARG A 398 12.67 -12.14 6.52
C ARG A 398 13.80 -11.93 7.52
N ASN A 399 13.47 -11.59 8.76
CA ASN A 399 14.48 -11.30 9.79
C ASN A 399 15.18 -12.59 10.22
N LEU A 400 14.43 -13.70 10.30
CA LEU A 400 14.99 -15.02 10.62
C LEU A 400 16.06 -15.44 9.61
N CYS A 401 15.81 -15.26 8.31
CA CYS A 401 16.78 -15.60 7.27
C CYS A 401 18.01 -14.68 7.29
N ILE A 402 17.82 -13.37 7.45
CA ILE A 402 18.91 -12.37 7.38
C ILE A 402 19.90 -12.48 8.56
N GLU A 403 19.50 -13.09 9.68
CA GLU A 403 20.42 -13.36 10.79
C GLU A 403 21.59 -14.26 10.39
N CYS A 404 21.36 -15.21 9.49
CA CYS A 404 22.42 -16.03 8.90
C CYS A 404 22.87 -15.50 7.53
N HIS A 405 21.98 -14.88 6.76
CA HIS A 405 22.26 -14.31 5.43
C HIS A 405 22.51 -12.79 5.50
N SER A 406 23.53 -12.38 6.25
CA SER A 406 23.83 -10.97 6.55
C SER A 406 24.04 -10.09 5.32
N ASN A 407 24.58 -10.63 4.22
CA ASN A 407 24.78 -9.95 2.94
C ASN A 407 23.47 -9.42 2.33
N LEU A 408 22.32 -9.94 2.76
CA LEU A 408 21.00 -9.48 2.32
C LEU A 408 20.49 -8.25 3.09
N LYS A 409 21.19 -7.77 4.13
CA LYS A 409 20.78 -6.56 4.88
C LYS A 409 20.66 -5.33 3.99
N GLU A 410 21.59 -5.15 3.05
CA GLU A 410 21.58 -4.02 2.09
C GLU A 410 20.34 -4.04 1.18
N SER A 411 19.83 -5.24 0.85
CA SER A 411 18.66 -5.40 -0.01
C SER A 411 17.35 -4.82 0.57
N THR A 412 17.34 -4.52 1.88
CA THR A 412 16.20 -3.90 2.54
C THR A 412 16.06 -2.40 2.27
N GLY A 413 17.14 -1.75 1.81
CA GLY A 413 17.22 -0.29 1.59
C GLY A 413 16.93 0.17 0.16
N TYR A 414 16.73 -0.75 -0.80
CA TYR A 414 16.53 -0.38 -2.20
C TYR A 414 15.25 0.43 -2.45
N ARG A 415 15.32 1.43 -3.35
CA ARG A 415 14.19 2.27 -3.76
C ARG A 415 13.09 1.47 -4.45
N TYR A 416 13.45 0.54 -5.34
CA TYR A 416 12.53 -0.33 -6.06
C TYR A 416 12.71 -1.77 -5.58
N LYS A 417 11.74 -2.26 -4.82
CA LYS A 417 11.77 -3.60 -4.22
C LYS A 417 10.94 -4.57 -5.04
N HIS A 418 11.38 -5.81 -5.14
CA HIS A 418 10.62 -6.84 -5.83
C HIS A 418 9.36 -7.18 -5.03
N LYS A 419 8.18 -7.01 -5.64
CA LYS A 419 6.88 -7.08 -4.96
C LYS A 419 6.63 -8.41 -4.22
N PRO A 420 6.91 -9.59 -4.80
CA PRO A 420 6.78 -10.86 -4.08
C PRO A 420 7.62 -10.93 -2.81
N LEU A 421 8.82 -10.35 -2.80
CA LEU A 421 9.68 -10.31 -1.61
C LEU A 421 9.10 -9.43 -0.49
N VAL A 422 8.37 -8.38 -0.86
CA VAL A 422 7.70 -7.47 0.10
C VAL A 422 6.44 -8.10 0.67
N GLU A 423 5.63 -8.74 -0.17
CA GLU A 423 4.31 -9.24 0.21
C GLU A 423 4.32 -10.66 0.77
N GLN A 424 5.19 -11.54 0.25
CA GLN A 424 5.19 -12.97 0.54
C GLN A 424 6.48 -13.49 1.19
N GLY A 425 7.50 -12.64 1.34
CA GLY A 425 8.76 -13.01 2.00
C GLY A 425 9.71 -13.82 1.10
N CYS A 426 10.73 -14.40 1.73
CA CYS A 426 11.80 -15.15 1.03
C CYS A 426 11.25 -16.44 0.40
N SER A 427 10.32 -17.11 1.08
CA SER A 427 9.66 -18.34 0.67
C SER A 427 8.69 -18.17 -0.49
N ALA A 428 8.49 -16.93 -0.98
CA ALA A 428 7.82 -16.69 -2.25
C ALA A 428 8.57 -17.40 -3.39
N CYS A 429 9.90 -17.27 -3.40
CA CYS A 429 10.78 -17.80 -4.43
C CYS A 429 11.68 -18.94 -3.94
N HIS A 430 11.97 -19.00 -2.64
CA HIS A 430 12.84 -20.03 -2.05
C HIS A 430 12.05 -21.15 -1.36
N THR A 431 12.66 -22.32 -1.28
CA THR A 431 12.22 -23.44 -0.44
C THR A 431 13.22 -23.61 0.70
N PRO A 432 12.90 -23.14 1.93
CA PRO A 432 13.87 -22.98 3.00
C PRO A 432 14.40 -24.29 3.60
N HIS A 433 13.78 -25.44 3.30
CA HIS A 433 14.25 -26.75 3.78
C HIS A 433 15.14 -27.46 2.77
N ARG A 434 14.67 -27.55 1.52
CA ARG A 434 15.34 -28.26 0.44
C ARG A 434 14.84 -27.78 -0.91
N SER A 435 15.71 -27.68 -1.90
CA SER A 435 15.28 -27.46 -3.29
C SER A 435 16.21 -28.08 -4.32
N GLU A 436 15.65 -28.35 -5.49
CA GLU A 436 16.40 -28.70 -6.70
C GLU A 436 17.01 -27.45 -7.38
N GLY A 437 16.50 -26.25 -7.07
CA GLY A 437 17.04 -24.99 -7.56
C GLY A 437 18.36 -24.59 -6.89
N LYS A 438 19.29 -24.02 -7.67
CA LYS A 438 20.51 -23.40 -7.12
C LYS A 438 20.13 -22.32 -6.09
N ALA A 439 20.86 -22.25 -4.98
CA ALA A 439 20.53 -21.36 -3.85
C ALA A 439 19.10 -21.52 -3.31
N LEU A 440 18.56 -22.74 -3.37
CA LEU A 440 17.28 -23.14 -2.79
C LEU A 440 16.06 -22.43 -3.42
N THR A 441 16.12 -22.02 -4.68
CA THR A 441 14.95 -21.49 -5.38
C THR A 441 13.95 -22.59 -5.73
N LYS A 442 12.65 -22.29 -5.78
CA LYS A 442 11.59 -23.28 -6.10
C LYS A 442 11.73 -23.90 -7.50
N LEU A 443 12.27 -23.14 -8.45
CA LEU A 443 12.52 -23.53 -9.83
C LEU A 443 13.92 -23.04 -10.24
N GLN A 444 14.50 -23.63 -11.29
CA GLN A 444 15.82 -23.25 -11.80
C GLN A 444 15.75 -22.10 -12.81
N GLY A 445 16.70 -21.17 -12.70
CA GLY A 445 16.94 -20.10 -13.67
C GLY A 445 15.70 -19.27 -14.02
N LYS A 446 15.59 -18.89 -15.29
CA LYS A 446 14.47 -18.07 -15.81
C LYS A 446 13.08 -18.66 -15.58
N GLU A 447 12.91 -19.98 -15.48
CA GLU A 447 11.59 -20.60 -15.28
C GLU A 447 10.94 -20.18 -13.95
N LEU A 448 11.75 -19.88 -12.92
CA LEU A 448 11.27 -19.29 -11.67
C LEU A 448 10.63 -17.93 -11.87
N CYS A 449 11.24 -17.09 -12.71
CA CYS A 449 10.72 -15.77 -13.02
C CYS A 449 9.46 -15.89 -13.89
N LEU A 450 9.50 -16.74 -14.92
CA LEU A 450 8.40 -16.92 -15.87
C LEU A 450 7.16 -17.60 -15.28
N SER A 451 7.29 -18.31 -14.15
CA SER A 451 6.13 -18.86 -13.43
C SER A 451 5.21 -17.75 -12.88
N CYS A 452 5.74 -16.55 -12.65
CA CYS A 452 5.00 -15.39 -12.17
C CYS A 452 4.84 -14.29 -13.24
N HIS A 453 5.85 -14.12 -14.11
CA HIS A 453 5.88 -13.08 -15.14
C HIS A 453 5.30 -13.56 -16.48
N ALA A 454 4.01 -13.92 -16.49
CA ALA A 454 3.32 -14.42 -17.69
C ALA A 454 3.38 -13.46 -18.89
N VAL A 455 3.31 -12.15 -18.64
CA VAL A 455 3.46 -11.13 -19.69
C VAL A 455 4.84 -11.17 -20.35
N MET A 456 5.90 -11.42 -19.56
CA MET A 456 7.26 -11.56 -20.10
C MET A 456 7.40 -12.88 -20.86
N LYS A 457 6.80 -13.95 -20.36
CA LYS A 457 6.73 -15.23 -21.08
C LYS A 457 6.09 -15.05 -22.46
N GLU A 458 5.02 -14.28 -22.57
CA GLU A 458 4.41 -13.94 -23.86
C GLU A 458 5.33 -13.08 -24.73
N ALA A 459 5.97 -12.05 -24.16
CA ALA A 459 6.88 -11.17 -24.89
C ALA A 459 8.05 -11.93 -25.56
N LEU A 460 8.55 -12.99 -24.91
CA LEU A 460 9.60 -13.86 -25.44
C LEU A 460 9.15 -14.74 -26.62
N THR A 461 7.84 -14.85 -26.86
CA THR A 461 7.27 -15.60 -27.99
C THR A 461 6.92 -14.72 -29.19
N LYS A 462 7.09 -13.40 -29.07
CA LYS A 462 6.84 -12.44 -30.15
C LYS A 462 7.79 -12.67 -31.32
N LYS A 463 7.45 -12.15 -32.50
CA LYS A 463 8.21 -12.39 -33.74
C LYS A 463 9.70 -12.03 -33.64
N HIS A 464 10.03 -10.99 -32.89
CA HIS A 464 11.39 -10.51 -32.66
C HIS A 464 11.70 -10.45 -31.16
N PRO A 465 12.01 -11.59 -30.52
CA PRO A 465 12.43 -11.60 -29.12
C PRO A 465 13.83 -10.99 -28.99
N HIS A 466 14.07 -10.24 -27.92
CA HIS A 466 15.38 -9.67 -27.65
C HIS A 466 16.33 -10.79 -27.19
N PRO A 467 17.44 -11.06 -27.89
CA PRO A 467 18.24 -12.26 -27.61
C PRO A 467 18.75 -12.38 -26.16
N PRO A 468 19.26 -11.33 -25.50
CA PRO A 468 19.61 -11.38 -24.07
C PRO A 468 18.44 -11.76 -23.16
N ALA A 469 17.20 -11.39 -23.51
CA ALA A 469 16.03 -11.73 -22.72
C ALA A 469 15.63 -13.22 -22.81
N MET A 470 16.17 -13.96 -23.79
CA MET A 470 16.02 -15.41 -23.86
C MET A 470 16.97 -16.16 -22.91
N GLY A 471 17.99 -15.47 -22.38
CA GLY A 471 18.94 -15.97 -21.39
C GLY A 471 18.44 -15.89 -19.94
N GLU A 472 19.35 -15.68 -18.99
CA GLU A 472 18.98 -15.56 -17.57
C GLU A 472 18.48 -14.15 -17.25
N CYS A 473 17.30 -14.05 -16.63
CA CYS A 473 16.69 -12.76 -16.32
C CYS A 473 17.57 -11.91 -15.38
N VAL A 474 18.41 -12.57 -14.56
CA VAL A 474 19.27 -11.93 -13.57
C VAL A 474 20.47 -11.20 -14.16
N ASP A 475 20.76 -11.40 -15.45
CA ASP A 475 21.81 -10.67 -16.16
C ASP A 475 21.47 -9.18 -16.28
N CYS A 476 20.17 -8.86 -16.31
CA CYS A 476 19.66 -7.50 -16.38
C CYS A 476 18.91 -7.08 -15.10
N HIS A 477 18.24 -8.00 -14.41
CA HIS A 477 17.41 -7.71 -13.24
C HIS A 477 18.02 -8.18 -11.91
N SER A 478 17.75 -7.45 -10.83
CA SER A 478 18.09 -7.86 -9.47
C SER A 478 16.84 -8.40 -8.76
N PRO A 479 16.67 -9.73 -8.58
CA PRO A 479 15.43 -10.30 -8.03
C PRO A 479 15.14 -9.92 -6.57
N HIS A 480 16.12 -9.38 -5.85
CA HIS A 480 15.98 -8.90 -4.47
C HIS A 480 15.64 -7.40 -4.36
N GLY A 481 15.74 -6.63 -5.45
CA GLY A 481 15.55 -5.18 -5.44
C GLY A 481 16.74 -4.40 -6.02
N SER A 482 16.51 -3.15 -6.41
CA SER A 482 17.56 -2.24 -6.88
C SER A 482 17.15 -0.77 -6.71
N ASN A 483 18.10 0.16 -6.90
CA ASN A 483 17.79 1.59 -6.98
C ASN A 483 17.38 2.06 -8.38
N ASN A 484 17.40 1.17 -9.37
CA ASN A 484 17.00 1.44 -10.75
C ASN A 484 15.55 1.02 -11.00
N ILE A 485 14.85 1.74 -11.87
CA ILE A 485 13.47 1.41 -12.27
C ILE A 485 13.43 -0.01 -12.87
N SER A 486 12.30 -0.71 -12.71
CA SER A 486 12.13 -2.10 -13.17
C SER A 486 13.14 -3.08 -12.56
N ILE A 487 13.77 -2.70 -11.45
CA ILE A 487 14.69 -3.54 -10.70
C ILE A 487 15.93 -3.95 -11.52
N LEU A 488 16.41 -3.05 -12.38
CA LEU A 488 17.60 -3.30 -13.19
C LEU A 488 18.86 -3.33 -12.33
N GLY A 489 19.79 -4.24 -12.65
CA GLY A 489 21.08 -4.33 -11.97
C GLY A 489 21.96 -3.09 -12.15
N LYS A 490 21.75 -2.33 -13.23
CA LYS A 490 22.47 -1.08 -13.56
C LYS A 490 21.49 -0.04 -14.12
N GLU A 491 21.96 1.20 -14.26
CA GLU A 491 21.24 2.25 -14.99
C GLU A 491 21.00 1.82 -16.44
N GLN A 492 19.84 2.16 -17.02
CA GLN A 492 19.34 1.59 -18.28
C GLN A 492 20.26 1.85 -19.47
N LYS A 493 20.73 3.09 -19.68
CA LYS A 493 21.65 3.40 -20.78
C LYS A 493 22.94 2.60 -20.63
N THR A 494 23.51 2.62 -19.43
CA THR A 494 24.75 1.92 -19.12
C THR A 494 24.60 0.41 -19.34
N LEU A 495 23.46 -0.17 -18.95
CA LEU A 495 23.14 -1.58 -19.14
C LEU A 495 23.00 -1.93 -20.63
N CYS A 496 22.23 -1.16 -21.40
CA CYS A 496 22.03 -1.46 -22.82
C CYS A 496 23.32 -1.31 -23.63
N LEU A 497 24.15 -0.31 -23.31
CA LEU A 497 25.42 -0.06 -24.00
C LEU A 497 26.50 -1.10 -23.71
N THR A 498 26.33 -2.00 -22.73
CA THR A 498 27.26 -3.13 -22.58
C THR A 498 27.21 -4.07 -23.78
N CYS A 499 26.09 -4.09 -24.51
CA CYS A 499 25.91 -4.90 -25.72
C CYS A 499 25.69 -4.05 -26.99
N HIS A 500 25.15 -2.83 -26.87
CA HIS A 500 24.90 -1.90 -27.98
C HIS A 500 25.92 -0.75 -28.06
N GLY A 501 27.22 -1.06 -27.90
CA GLY A 501 28.28 -0.05 -27.90
C GLY A 501 28.44 0.69 -29.23
N ASP A 502 27.94 0.13 -30.32
CA ASP A 502 27.89 0.74 -31.66
C ASP A 502 27.02 2.01 -31.71
N LEU A 503 26.09 2.17 -30.76
CA LEU A 503 25.24 3.35 -30.67
C LEU A 503 25.93 4.52 -29.94
N GLU A 504 27.08 4.31 -29.29
CA GLU A 504 27.75 5.33 -28.50
C GLU A 504 28.04 6.65 -29.25
N PRO A 505 28.47 6.64 -30.54
CA PRO A 505 28.67 7.86 -31.32
C PRO A 505 27.40 8.69 -31.49
N VAL A 506 26.22 8.06 -31.56
CA VAL A 506 24.93 8.77 -31.74
C VAL A 506 24.63 9.68 -30.54
N PHE A 507 25.04 9.27 -29.34
CA PHE A 507 24.85 10.07 -28.13
C PHE A 507 25.87 11.22 -27.99
N LYS A 508 26.87 11.29 -28.87
CA LYS A 508 27.87 12.37 -28.94
C LYS A 508 27.56 13.40 -30.06
N GLY A 509 26.53 13.16 -30.87
CA GLY A 509 26.11 14.05 -31.96
C GLY A 509 25.57 15.40 -31.49
N LYS A 510 25.56 16.40 -32.38
CA LYS A 510 25.15 17.78 -32.04
C LYS A 510 23.67 17.90 -31.63
N ALA A 511 22.80 17.09 -32.23
CA ALA A 511 21.39 17.01 -31.88
C ALA A 511 21.04 15.56 -31.50
N VAL A 512 20.72 15.33 -30.22
CA VAL A 512 20.31 14.01 -29.70
C VAL A 512 18.87 14.12 -29.22
N HIS A 513 18.03 13.18 -29.63
CA HIS A 513 16.64 13.13 -29.22
C HIS A 513 16.53 12.97 -27.70
N THR A 514 15.66 13.74 -27.05
CA THR A 514 15.61 13.87 -25.58
C THR A 514 15.50 12.54 -24.82
N PRO A 515 14.59 11.60 -25.18
CA PRO A 515 14.52 10.28 -24.55
C PRO A 515 15.83 9.49 -24.66
N ALA A 516 16.48 9.53 -25.84
CA ALA A 516 17.77 8.88 -26.06
C ALA A 516 18.86 9.54 -25.21
N LYS A 517 18.92 10.88 -25.17
CA LYS A 517 19.89 11.63 -24.36
C LYS A 517 19.80 11.29 -22.87
N ARG A 518 18.58 11.06 -22.37
CA ARG A 518 18.32 10.67 -20.96
C ARG A 518 18.54 9.19 -20.67
N GLY A 519 18.75 8.35 -21.69
CA GLY A 519 18.93 6.92 -21.50
C GLY A 519 17.64 6.12 -21.34
N GLU A 520 16.50 6.68 -21.71
CA GLU A 520 15.16 6.10 -21.54
C GLU A 520 14.80 5.15 -22.70
N CYS A 521 15.69 4.20 -23.00
CA CYS A 521 15.60 3.33 -24.18
C CYS A 521 14.29 2.52 -24.22
N SER A 522 13.79 2.06 -23.06
CA SER A 522 12.57 1.25 -23.02
C SER A 522 11.28 2.04 -23.24
N GLY A 523 11.35 3.37 -23.34
CA GLY A 523 10.20 4.18 -23.73
C GLY A 523 9.78 3.92 -25.18
N CYS A 524 10.75 3.59 -26.04
CA CYS A 524 10.51 3.33 -27.45
C CYS A 524 10.77 1.88 -27.86
N HIS A 525 11.68 1.20 -27.16
CA HIS A 525 12.02 -0.20 -27.42
C HIS A 525 11.45 -1.12 -26.34
N ASN A 526 11.06 -2.32 -26.73
CA ASN A 526 10.74 -3.39 -25.80
C ASN A 526 12.01 -4.22 -25.55
N PRO A 527 12.61 -4.18 -24.34
CA PRO A 527 13.85 -4.86 -24.03
C PRO A 527 13.72 -6.38 -23.90
N HIS A 528 12.52 -6.95 -24.05
CA HIS A 528 12.26 -8.38 -23.98
C HIS A 528 11.88 -8.99 -25.33
N GLY A 529 11.01 -8.31 -26.09
CA GLY A 529 10.58 -8.79 -27.40
C GLY A 529 9.39 -8.01 -27.95
N SER A 530 9.31 -7.91 -29.28
CA SER A 530 8.23 -7.23 -29.99
C SER A 530 7.87 -7.99 -31.27
N ASP A 531 6.66 -7.75 -31.79
CA ASP A 531 6.29 -8.20 -33.14
C ASP A 531 6.87 -7.28 -34.23
N LEU A 532 7.41 -6.12 -33.83
CA LEU A 532 8.00 -5.12 -34.71
C LEU A 532 9.52 -5.25 -34.77
N GLU A 533 10.07 -5.02 -35.96
CA GLU A 533 11.52 -5.02 -36.19
C GLU A 533 12.24 -4.03 -35.26
N LYS A 534 13.49 -4.34 -34.91
CA LYS A 534 14.33 -3.55 -33.98
C LYS A 534 13.72 -3.40 -32.58
N GLY A 535 12.76 -4.26 -32.23
CA GLY A 535 12.16 -4.32 -30.90
C GLY A 535 11.35 -3.08 -30.56
N LEU A 536 10.69 -2.43 -31.52
CA LEU A 536 9.89 -1.22 -31.24
C LEU A 536 8.64 -1.56 -30.42
N SER A 537 8.27 -0.70 -29.47
CA SER A 537 7.11 -0.90 -28.59
C SER A 537 5.76 -0.59 -29.26
N ALA A 538 5.77 0.17 -30.36
CA ALA A 538 4.59 0.51 -31.15
C ALA A 538 5.00 0.80 -32.60
N GLU A 539 4.05 0.74 -33.52
CA GLU A 539 4.29 0.86 -34.96
C GLU A 539 4.32 2.32 -35.43
N GLY A 540 5.30 2.63 -36.28
CA GLY A 540 5.35 3.86 -37.07
C GLY A 540 5.08 5.14 -36.26
N PRO A 541 4.10 5.97 -36.68
CA PRO A 541 3.85 7.27 -36.06
C PRO A 541 3.22 7.17 -34.66
N ASP A 542 2.52 6.08 -34.32
CA ASP A 542 1.90 5.94 -33.00
C ASP A 542 2.96 5.81 -31.89
N LEU A 543 4.13 5.25 -32.20
CA LEU A 543 5.27 5.28 -31.29
C LEU A 543 5.70 6.70 -30.96
N CYS A 544 5.82 7.57 -31.98
CA CYS A 544 6.21 8.96 -31.80
C CYS A 544 5.13 9.76 -31.07
N TYR A 545 3.86 9.56 -31.41
CA TYR A 545 2.74 10.28 -30.81
C TYR A 545 2.44 9.88 -29.37
N SER A 546 3.01 8.78 -28.86
CA SER A 546 2.97 8.47 -27.43
C SER A 546 3.59 9.59 -26.57
N CYS A 547 4.51 10.38 -27.14
CA CYS A 547 5.09 11.56 -26.51
C CYS A 547 4.75 12.87 -27.24
N HIS A 548 4.56 12.84 -28.56
CA HIS A 548 4.26 14.01 -29.39
C HIS A 548 2.74 14.17 -29.62
N THR A 549 1.95 14.20 -28.54
CA THR A 549 0.48 14.25 -28.61
C THR A 549 -0.05 15.53 -29.24
N GLU A 550 0.60 16.67 -28.97
CA GLU A 550 0.22 17.96 -29.57
C GLU A 550 0.40 17.97 -31.08
N GLU A 551 1.47 17.32 -31.58
CA GLU A 551 1.70 17.19 -33.01
C GLU A 551 0.67 16.24 -33.66
N LYS A 552 0.27 15.17 -32.97
CA LYS A 552 -0.83 14.29 -33.44
C LYS A 552 -2.11 15.07 -33.67
N LYS A 553 -2.45 15.98 -32.74
CA LYS A 553 -3.61 16.87 -32.87
C LYS A 553 -3.41 17.86 -34.02
N ARG A 554 -2.27 18.55 -34.08
CA ARG A 554 -1.97 19.53 -35.13
C ARG A 554 -2.02 18.94 -36.54
N PHE A 555 -1.59 17.69 -36.72
CA PHE A 555 -1.63 17.00 -38.01
C PHE A 555 -3.03 16.47 -38.36
N SER A 556 -4.04 16.61 -37.48
CA SER A 556 -5.43 16.26 -37.79
C SER A 556 -6.28 17.45 -38.25
N GLU A 557 -5.83 18.68 -38.02
CA GLU A 557 -6.63 19.91 -38.19
C GLU A 557 -6.17 20.81 -39.37
N GLY A 558 -5.02 20.52 -40.00
CA GLY A 558 -4.39 21.34 -41.05
C GLY A 558 -4.17 20.62 -42.38
N LYS A 559 -3.61 21.34 -43.38
CA LYS A 559 -3.12 20.71 -44.63
C LYS A 559 -1.78 20.06 -44.33
N VAL A 560 -1.78 18.73 -44.28
CA VAL A 560 -0.62 17.93 -43.90
C VAL A 560 0.24 17.64 -45.12
N HIS A 561 1.55 17.65 -44.93
CA HIS A 561 2.49 17.23 -45.94
C HIS A 561 2.42 15.71 -46.15
N VAL A 562 2.36 15.25 -47.40
CA VAL A 562 2.12 13.84 -47.77
C VAL A 562 3.02 12.81 -47.02
N PRO A 563 4.33 13.03 -46.80
CA PRO A 563 5.13 12.11 -46.00
C PRO A 563 4.67 11.98 -44.53
N VAL A 564 4.19 13.09 -43.94
CA VAL A 564 3.68 13.12 -42.57
C VAL A 564 2.30 12.48 -42.49
N GLU A 565 1.42 12.76 -43.46
CA GLU A 565 0.11 12.10 -43.60
C GLU A 565 0.25 10.57 -43.67
N LYS A 566 1.30 10.09 -44.34
CA LYS A 566 1.64 8.67 -44.44
C LYS A 566 2.42 8.12 -43.24
N GLY A 567 2.64 8.91 -42.19
CA GLY A 567 3.35 8.49 -40.97
C GLY A 567 4.84 8.21 -41.16
N LYS A 568 5.47 8.71 -42.24
CA LYS A 568 6.86 8.42 -42.61
C LYS A 568 7.87 9.38 -41.98
N CYS A 569 7.76 9.61 -40.66
CA CYS A 569 8.58 10.56 -39.91
C CYS A 569 10.09 10.35 -40.11
N THR A 570 10.52 9.08 -40.18
CA THR A 570 11.93 8.68 -40.30
C THR A 570 12.53 8.90 -41.69
N THR A 571 11.74 9.37 -42.67
CA THR A 571 12.26 9.80 -43.98
C THR A 571 13.03 11.12 -43.87
N CYS A 572 12.68 11.92 -42.86
CA CYS A 572 13.28 13.22 -42.62
C CYS A 572 14.03 13.28 -41.29
N HIS A 573 13.53 12.61 -40.25
CA HIS A 573 14.07 12.67 -38.89
C HIS A 573 14.83 11.39 -38.47
N ALA A 574 15.96 11.57 -37.80
CA ALA A 574 16.69 10.52 -37.09
C ALA A 574 16.14 10.38 -35.65
N PRO A 575 15.51 9.24 -35.29
CA PRO A 575 14.80 9.09 -34.01
C PRO A 575 15.70 9.08 -32.76
N HIS A 576 17.00 8.82 -32.92
CA HIS A 576 17.98 8.85 -31.82
C HIS A 576 18.78 10.15 -31.78
N GLY A 577 19.20 10.66 -32.93
CA GLY A 577 20.01 11.86 -33.06
C GLY A 577 20.70 11.97 -34.41
N SER A 578 21.18 13.17 -34.73
CA SER A 578 21.97 13.48 -35.93
C SER A 578 22.84 14.72 -35.68
N ASP A 579 23.68 15.08 -36.65
CA ASP A 579 24.43 16.35 -36.58
C ASP A 579 23.64 17.57 -37.06
N ASN A 580 22.45 17.38 -37.66
CA ASN A 580 21.61 18.46 -38.15
C ASN A 580 20.56 18.88 -37.09
N PRO A 581 20.23 20.17 -36.99
CA PRO A 581 19.15 20.67 -36.11
C PRO A 581 17.82 19.97 -36.37
N GLY A 582 17.03 19.75 -35.32
CA GLY A 582 15.75 19.04 -35.42
C GLY A 582 15.87 17.54 -35.72
N ASN A 583 17.06 16.97 -35.48
CA ASN A 583 17.40 15.59 -35.82
C ASN A 583 17.17 15.25 -37.30
N LEU A 584 17.45 16.17 -38.22
CA LEU A 584 17.24 15.92 -39.64
C LEU A 584 18.32 15.01 -40.23
N LEU A 585 17.95 14.16 -41.19
CA LEU A 585 18.93 13.31 -41.88
C LEU A 585 19.92 14.11 -42.74
N LYS A 586 19.51 15.28 -43.23
CA LYS A 586 20.30 16.18 -44.10
C LYS A 586 19.92 17.65 -43.83
N PRO A 587 20.73 18.64 -44.28
CA PRO A 587 20.32 20.04 -44.33
C PRO A 587 19.00 20.24 -45.09
N VAL A 588 18.20 21.24 -44.71
CA VAL A 588 16.81 21.43 -45.17
C VAL A 588 16.68 21.45 -46.70
N GLY A 589 17.49 22.25 -47.39
CA GLY A 589 17.44 22.37 -48.84
C GLY A 589 17.74 21.05 -49.57
N ASP A 590 18.79 20.33 -49.16
CA ASP A 590 19.15 19.02 -49.71
C ASP A 590 18.10 17.95 -49.39
N LEU A 591 17.51 18.00 -48.20
CA LEU A 591 16.45 17.09 -47.78
C LEU A 591 15.20 17.29 -48.61
N CYS A 592 14.75 18.54 -48.80
CA CYS A 592 13.60 18.84 -49.64
C CYS A 592 13.87 18.50 -51.11
N ALA A 593 15.05 18.81 -51.63
CA ALA A 593 15.44 18.51 -53.01
C ALA A 593 15.51 17.01 -53.31
N SER A 594 15.63 16.14 -52.29
CA SER A 594 15.57 14.69 -52.47
C SER A 594 14.21 14.19 -52.97
N CYS A 595 13.15 14.99 -52.80
CA CYS A 595 11.78 14.68 -53.23
C CYS A 595 11.20 15.74 -54.18
N HIS A 596 11.60 17.00 -54.06
CA HIS A 596 11.07 18.12 -54.83
C HIS A 596 12.03 18.58 -55.94
N ASN A 597 11.54 18.67 -57.17
CA ASN A 597 12.33 19.14 -58.31
C ASN A 597 12.30 20.68 -58.41
N LEU A 598 13.39 21.32 -57.98
CA LEU A 598 13.56 22.78 -57.93
C LEU A 598 13.83 23.42 -59.30
N SER A 599 14.10 22.62 -60.35
CA SER A 599 14.40 23.13 -61.69
C SER A 599 13.16 23.39 -62.55
N LYS A 600 11.97 22.97 -62.09
CA LYS A 600 10.72 23.11 -62.84
C LYS A 600 10.33 24.59 -63.07
N PRO A 601 9.86 24.97 -64.28
CA PRO A 601 9.41 26.34 -64.55
C PRO A 601 8.34 26.83 -63.59
N GLU A 602 7.37 25.98 -63.24
CA GLU A 602 6.28 26.33 -62.31
C GLU A 602 6.81 26.64 -60.92
N PHE A 603 7.87 25.95 -60.47
CA PHE A 603 8.53 26.23 -59.20
C PHE A 603 9.22 27.58 -59.24
N LYS A 604 9.98 27.87 -60.31
CA LYS A 604 10.67 29.15 -60.50
C LYS A 604 9.69 30.32 -60.54
N THR A 605 8.59 30.20 -61.28
CA THR A 605 7.55 31.23 -61.35
C THR A 605 6.85 31.43 -60.01
N ALA A 606 6.52 30.35 -59.28
CA ALA A 606 5.85 30.45 -57.99
C ALA A 606 6.70 31.14 -56.90
N HIS A 607 8.03 31.12 -57.02
CA HIS A 607 8.96 31.72 -56.06
C HIS A 607 9.67 32.95 -56.62
N GLY A 608 9.24 33.51 -57.75
CA GLY A 608 9.85 34.68 -58.37
C GLY A 608 11.35 34.50 -58.68
N ASN A 609 11.78 33.27 -58.98
CA ASN A 609 13.18 32.87 -59.15
C ASN A 609 14.10 33.10 -57.92
N MET A 610 13.55 33.43 -56.75
CA MET A 610 14.31 33.77 -55.54
C MET A 610 14.59 32.57 -54.61
N ALA A 611 14.11 31.36 -54.93
CA ALA A 611 14.32 30.15 -54.13
C ALA A 611 15.13 29.07 -54.88
N GLY A 612 16.01 28.37 -54.16
CA GLY A 612 16.87 27.30 -54.70
C GLY A 612 17.35 26.31 -53.63
N ILE A 613 18.32 25.45 -53.97
CA ILE A 613 18.79 24.36 -53.07
C ILE A 613 19.47 24.88 -51.78
N LYS A 614 20.04 26.08 -51.82
CA LYS A 614 20.63 26.72 -50.63
C LYS A 614 19.60 27.47 -49.78
N SER A 615 18.36 27.59 -50.24
CA SER A 615 17.32 28.30 -49.51
C SER A 615 16.82 27.47 -48.33
N ASP A 616 16.60 28.13 -47.19
CA ASP A 616 15.88 27.53 -46.08
C ASP A 616 14.38 27.49 -46.41
N CYS A 617 13.96 26.43 -47.09
CA CYS A 617 12.55 26.22 -47.48
C CYS A 617 11.63 26.23 -46.25
N ALA A 618 12.14 25.75 -45.12
CA ALA A 618 11.45 25.71 -43.85
C ALA A 618 11.41 27.08 -43.14
N SER A 619 11.87 28.17 -43.75
CA SER A 619 11.67 29.54 -43.25
C SER A 619 10.31 30.14 -43.68
N CYS A 620 9.79 29.73 -44.84
CA CYS A 620 8.49 30.18 -45.36
C CYS A 620 7.42 29.09 -45.36
N HIS A 621 7.83 27.82 -45.48
CA HIS A 621 6.94 26.67 -45.43
C HIS A 621 7.00 25.98 -44.08
N ASP A 622 5.85 25.47 -43.64
CA ASP A 622 5.79 24.46 -42.61
C ASP A 622 5.86 23.07 -43.28
N PRO A 623 7.00 22.36 -43.19
CA PRO A 623 7.20 21.10 -43.90
C PRO A 623 6.34 19.95 -43.33
N HIS A 624 5.61 20.17 -42.24
CA HIS A 624 4.75 19.16 -41.62
C HIS A 624 3.27 19.44 -41.88
N SER A 625 2.79 20.62 -41.48
CA SER A 625 1.37 21.00 -41.57
C SER A 625 1.18 22.50 -41.51
N SER A 626 0.32 23.02 -42.40
CA SER A 626 -0.11 24.42 -42.36
C SER A 626 -1.59 24.61 -42.63
N GLU A 627 -2.14 25.70 -42.11
CA GLU A 627 -3.49 26.19 -42.42
C GLU A 627 -3.57 26.78 -43.84
N SER A 628 -2.48 27.36 -44.35
CA SER A 628 -2.43 27.97 -45.68
C SER A 628 -2.16 26.95 -46.79
N GLY A 629 -2.61 27.26 -48.01
CA GLY A 629 -2.31 26.44 -49.19
C GLY A 629 -0.80 26.28 -49.43
N LYS A 630 -0.42 25.15 -50.06
CA LYS A 630 0.98 24.83 -50.42
C LYS A 630 1.95 24.85 -49.23
N LEU A 631 1.45 24.57 -48.03
CA LEU A 631 2.23 24.52 -46.78
C LEU A 631 2.92 25.84 -46.40
N LEU A 632 2.51 26.97 -46.98
CA LEU A 632 3.01 28.28 -46.55
C LEU A 632 2.59 28.53 -45.11
N ARG A 633 3.40 29.19 -44.28
CA ARG A 633 3.01 29.50 -42.91
C ARG A 633 1.76 30.39 -42.83
N GLY A 634 0.98 30.23 -41.76
CA GLY A 634 -0.38 30.77 -41.63
C GLY A 634 -0.48 32.30 -41.57
N LYS A 635 0.49 32.98 -40.98
CA LYS A 635 0.50 34.44 -40.82
C LYS A 635 1.42 35.04 -41.88
N ALA A 636 0.86 35.60 -42.94
CA ALA A 636 1.62 36.28 -43.99
C ALA A 636 1.57 37.81 -43.80
N HIS A 637 2.70 38.47 -44.04
CA HIS A 637 2.79 39.93 -44.09
C HIS A 637 2.09 40.46 -45.34
N SER A 638 1.33 41.57 -45.24
CA SER A 638 0.47 42.04 -46.34
C SER A 638 1.19 42.19 -47.69
N PRO A 639 2.36 42.88 -47.81
CA PRO A 639 3.07 42.98 -49.09
C PRO A 639 3.42 41.61 -49.72
N PHE A 640 3.74 40.62 -48.89
CA PHE A 640 4.01 39.26 -49.34
C PHE A 640 2.73 38.51 -49.75
N LYS A 641 1.67 38.65 -48.96
CA LYS A 641 0.34 38.08 -49.25
C LYS A 641 -0.24 38.61 -50.56
N ASP A 642 -0.04 39.91 -50.81
CA ASP A 642 -0.56 40.62 -51.97
C ASP A 642 0.36 40.52 -53.19
N ARG A 643 1.50 39.81 -53.08
CA ARG A 643 2.53 39.62 -54.12
C ARG A 643 3.18 40.92 -54.62
N ALA A 644 3.18 41.96 -53.79
CA ALA A 644 3.86 43.23 -54.05
C ALA A 644 5.34 43.13 -53.64
N CYS A 645 6.08 42.20 -54.27
CA CYS A 645 7.48 41.90 -53.92
C CYS A 645 8.43 43.06 -54.26
N ASP A 646 8.09 43.84 -55.29
CA ASP A 646 8.78 45.01 -55.80
C ASP A 646 8.80 46.20 -54.83
N LEU A 647 7.95 46.19 -53.79
CA LEU A 647 7.99 47.18 -52.70
C LEU A 647 9.17 47.00 -51.75
N CYS A 648 9.86 45.85 -51.81
CA CYS A 648 10.95 45.52 -50.90
C CYS A 648 12.17 44.94 -51.61
N HIS A 649 11.96 44.23 -52.72
CA HIS A 649 13.00 43.56 -53.50
C HIS A 649 13.17 44.20 -54.88
N THR A 650 14.38 44.11 -55.42
CA THR A 650 14.70 44.40 -56.82
C THR A 650 14.69 43.11 -57.66
N GLU A 651 14.63 43.21 -58.99
CA GLU A 651 14.69 42.04 -59.87
C GLU A 651 15.98 41.23 -59.67
N SER A 652 15.84 39.94 -59.37
CA SER A 652 16.97 39.04 -59.21
C SER A 652 17.41 38.40 -60.52
N LYS A 653 18.71 38.50 -60.82
CA LYS A 653 19.34 37.89 -62.01
C LYS A 653 19.82 36.44 -61.75
N THR A 654 19.89 36.00 -60.50
CA THR A 654 20.48 34.72 -60.08
C THR A 654 19.49 33.92 -59.21
N ALA A 655 19.23 32.67 -59.59
CA ALA A 655 18.26 31.85 -58.88
C ALA A 655 18.71 31.57 -57.43
N GLY A 656 17.91 31.98 -56.45
CA GLY A 656 18.21 31.80 -55.02
C GLY A 656 18.86 33.00 -54.31
N GLU A 657 19.03 34.14 -54.98
CA GLU A 657 19.54 35.38 -54.37
C GLU A 657 18.50 36.49 -54.53
N ALA A 658 18.09 37.15 -53.45
CA ALA A 658 17.13 38.27 -53.49
C ALA A 658 17.83 39.55 -53.02
N ALA A 659 17.70 40.63 -53.78
CA ALA A 659 18.31 41.93 -53.49
C ALA A 659 17.26 42.92 -52.98
N LEU A 660 17.54 43.63 -51.89
CA LEU A 660 16.63 44.61 -51.29
C LEU A 660 16.74 45.98 -51.96
N LEU A 661 15.65 46.76 -51.95
CA LEU A 661 15.63 48.14 -52.47
C LEU A 661 16.54 49.09 -51.69
N THR A 662 16.58 48.93 -50.36
CA THR A 662 17.37 49.74 -49.43
C THR A 662 18.00 48.81 -48.38
N PRO A 663 19.00 49.29 -47.61
CA PRO A 663 19.53 48.53 -46.49
C PRO A 663 18.43 48.07 -45.53
N LYS A 664 18.54 46.83 -45.05
CA LYS A 664 17.52 46.14 -44.24
C LYS A 664 17.08 46.95 -43.01
N GLU A 665 17.97 47.77 -42.45
CA GLU A 665 17.75 48.56 -41.24
C GLU A 665 16.81 49.75 -41.50
N GLN A 666 16.74 50.23 -42.75
CA GLN A 666 15.92 51.37 -43.16
C GLN A 666 14.63 50.93 -43.83
N LEU A 667 14.65 49.79 -44.53
CA LEU A 667 13.53 49.28 -45.31
C LEU A 667 12.24 49.16 -44.50
N CYS A 668 12.32 48.65 -43.28
CA CYS A 668 11.15 48.41 -42.42
C CYS A 668 10.48 49.72 -41.97
N PHE A 669 11.26 50.78 -41.70
CA PHE A 669 10.75 52.05 -41.16
C PHE A 669 10.02 52.90 -42.21
N ILE A 670 10.16 52.58 -43.50
CA ILE A 670 9.38 53.20 -44.59
C ILE A 670 7.88 53.07 -44.31
N CYS A 671 7.45 51.93 -43.73
CA CYS A 671 6.05 51.68 -43.38
C CYS A 671 5.80 51.57 -41.86
N HIS A 672 6.82 51.26 -41.05
CA HIS A 672 6.71 51.11 -39.59
C HIS A 672 7.37 52.27 -38.81
N SER A 673 7.13 53.51 -39.23
CA SER A 673 7.78 54.71 -38.66
C SER A 673 7.47 54.94 -37.17
N ASP A 674 6.33 54.44 -36.68
CA ASP A 674 5.93 54.52 -35.27
C ASP A 674 6.79 53.64 -34.34
N MET A 675 7.52 52.68 -34.90
CA MET A 675 8.44 51.80 -34.15
C MET A 675 9.77 52.48 -33.82
N GLU A 676 10.12 53.60 -34.47
CA GLU A 676 11.34 54.36 -34.16
C GLU A 676 11.39 54.85 -32.71
N LYS A 677 10.25 54.96 -32.03
CA LYS A 677 10.18 55.33 -30.61
C LYS A 677 10.97 54.37 -29.72
N PHE A 678 11.05 53.08 -30.06
CA PHE A 678 11.80 52.09 -29.28
C PHE A 678 13.31 52.33 -29.30
N LEU A 679 13.82 53.04 -30.31
CA LEU A 679 15.23 53.47 -30.38
C LEU A 679 15.53 54.62 -29.41
N LYS A 680 14.49 55.33 -28.94
CA LYS A 680 14.60 56.49 -28.05
C LYS A 680 14.45 56.13 -26.57
N ASP A 681 14.05 54.90 -26.26
CA ASP A 681 13.95 54.43 -24.87
C ASP A 681 15.34 54.30 -24.21
N PRO A 682 15.44 54.50 -22.88
CA PRO A 682 16.72 54.46 -22.16
C PRO A 682 17.50 53.16 -22.36
N VAL A 683 16.81 52.02 -22.48
CA VAL A 683 17.40 50.71 -22.73
C VAL A 683 16.70 50.06 -23.91
N ALA A 684 17.29 50.19 -25.11
CA ALA A 684 16.87 49.46 -26.31
C ALA A 684 17.62 48.12 -26.43
N HIS A 685 16.90 47.06 -26.81
CA HIS A 685 17.50 45.75 -27.07
C HIS A 685 18.45 45.82 -28.28
N ASN A 686 19.62 45.20 -28.19
CA ASN A 686 20.70 45.37 -29.17
C ASN A 686 20.30 45.07 -30.63
N PRO A 687 19.59 43.95 -30.94
CA PRO A 687 19.06 43.70 -32.28
C PRO A 687 18.16 44.83 -32.80
N VAL A 688 17.32 45.41 -31.94
CA VAL A 688 16.43 46.53 -32.32
C VAL A 688 17.25 47.78 -32.60
N LYS A 689 18.21 48.10 -31.72
CA LYS A 689 19.12 49.25 -31.90
C LYS A 689 19.92 49.19 -33.20
N LYS A 690 20.25 47.99 -33.67
CA LYS A 690 21.00 47.75 -34.92
C LYS A 690 20.11 47.59 -36.16
N GLY A 691 18.79 47.65 -36.04
CA GLY A 691 17.88 47.42 -37.17
C GLY A 691 17.83 45.96 -37.64
N GLU A 692 18.20 45.00 -36.79
CA GLU A 692 18.20 43.55 -37.08
C GLU A 692 16.81 42.93 -36.85
N CYS A 693 15.75 43.58 -37.36
CA CYS A 693 14.35 43.19 -37.13
C CYS A 693 14.08 41.75 -37.59
N VAL A 694 14.72 41.33 -38.68
CA VAL A 694 14.54 39.99 -39.29
C VAL A 694 15.18 38.85 -38.49
N GLY A 695 15.96 39.15 -37.46
CA GLY A 695 16.48 38.13 -36.53
C GLY A 695 15.39 37.57 -35.61
N CYS A 696 14.37 38.38 -35.31
CA CYS A 696 13.25 37.99 -34.47
C CYS A 696 11.92 37.91 -35.24
N HIS A 697 11.78 38.63 -36.35
CA HIS A 697 10.60 38.62 -37.19
C HIS A 697 10.88 37.96 -38.54
N ASN A 698 9.91 37.25 -39.08
CA ASN A 698 9.90 36.78 -40.45
C ASN A 698 9.01 37.73 -41.29
N PRO A 699 9.59 38.64 -42.07
CA PRO A 699 8.84 39.69 -42.77
C PRO A 699 7.97 39.19 -43.93
N HIS A 700 8.02 37.90 -44.26
CA HIS A 700 7.19 37.30 -45.31
C HIS A 700 6.04 36.50 -44.71
N ALA A 701 6.37 35.44 -43.96
CA ALA A 701 5.35 34.61 -43.32
C ALA A 701 5.88 33.87 -42.08
N SER A 702 5.04 33.75 -41.05
CA SER A 702 5.33 32.98 -39.84
C SER A 702 4.14 32.15 -39.38
N SER A 703 4.42 31.14 -38.56
CA SER A 703 3.42 30.35 -37.83
C SER A 703 3.05 31.05 -36.52
N SER A 704 3.82 32.06 -36.12
CA SER A 704 3.65 32.85 -34.90
C SER A 704 2.92 34.15 -35.18
N ASP A 705 2.13 34.61 -34.21
CA ASP A 705 1.53 35.95 -34.26
C ASP A 705 2.60 37.04 -34.35
N LYS A 706 2.19 38.20 -34.91
CA LYS A 706 3.09 39.35 -35.15
C LYS A 706 4.35 38.99 -35.95
N LEU A 707 4.26 37.94 -36.76
CA LEU A 707 5.32 37.47 -37.65
C LEU A 707 6.61 37.08 -36.93
N LEU A 708 6.56 36.60 -35.69
CA LEU A 708 7.78 36.22 -34.96
C LEU A 708 8.41 34.94 -35.55
N ALA A 709 9.73 34.89 -35.69
CA ALA A 709 10.47 33.73 -36.23
C ALA A 709 10.27 32.44 -35.41
N ALA A 710 9.96 32.58 -34.12
CA ALA A 710 9.55 31.51 -33.21
C ALA A 710 8.65 32.08 -32.09
N THR A 711 8.00 31.22 -31.31
CA THR A 711 7.13 31.61 -30.20
C THR A 711 7.83 31.49 -28.83
N GLY A 712 7.45 32.35 -27.89
CA GLY A 712 7.90 32.31 -26.49
C GLY A 712 9.43 32.32 -26.34
N ALA A 713 9.93 31.60 -25.34
CA ALA A 713 11.36 31.51 -25.04
C ALA A 713 12.22 31.00 -26.22
N LYS A 714 11.66 30.18 -27.12
CA LYS A 714 12.41 29.65 -28.29
C LYS A 714 12.91 30.77 -29.20
N LEU A 715 12.16 31.87 -29.31
CA LEU A 715 12.58 33.06 -30.06
C LEU A 715 13.84 33.68 -29.45
N CYS A 716 13.86 33.85 -28.14
CA CYS A 716 14.96 34.46 -27.41
C CYS A 716 16.22 33.59 -27.48
N TYR A 717 16.06 32.26 -27.39
CA TYR A 717 17.18 31.30 -27.41
C TYR A 717 17.89 31.16 -28.76
N ILE A 718 17.32 31.70 -29.85
CA ILE A 718 18.02 31.80 -31.14
C ILE A 718 19.36 32.53 -30.95
N CYS A 719 19.37 33.57 -30.11
CA CYS A 719 20.57 34.34 -29.80
C CYS A 719 21.08 34.09 -28.37
N HIS A 720 20.18 33.95 -27.39
CA HIS A 720 20.53 33.69 -25.98
C HIS A 720 20.76 32.20 -25.72
N THR A 721 21.69 31.61 -26.47
CA THR A 721 22.02 30.18 -26.37
C THR A 721 22.60 29.81 -25.00
N ASP A 722 23.26 30.76 -24.32
CA ASP A 722 23.77 30.64 -22.95
C ASP A 722 22.66 30.51 -21.90
N LYS A 723 21.41 30.77 -22.29
CA LYS A 723 20.21 30.65 -21.44
C LYS A 723 19.33 29.46 -21.85
N SER A 724 19.73 28.68 -22.86
CA SER A 724 18.94 27.53 -23.33
C SER A 724 18.93 26.35 -22.35
N ASP A 725 19.86 26.33 -21.39
CA ASP A 725 19.95 25.36 -20.29
C ASP A 725 18.90 25.57 -19.20
N ILE A 726 18.30 26.77 -19.13
CA ILE A 726 17.29 27.15 -18.12
C ILE A 726 16.19 26.10 -18.00
N ALA A 727 15.68 25.60 -19.13
CA ALA A 727 14.63 24.59 -19.19
C ALA A 727 15.05 23.23 -18.59
N GLY A 728 16.36 23.00 -18.40
CA GLY A 728 16.93 21.80 -17.80
C GLY A 728 17.34 21.93 -16.33
N ARG A 729 17.32 23.13 -15.74
CA ARG A 729 17.73 23.37 -14.35
C ARG A 729 16.77 22.71 -13.35
N LYS A 730 17.27 22.21 -12.23
CA LYS A 730 16.47 21.41 -11.27
C LYS A 730 15.35 22.20 -10.59
N PHE A 731 15.59 23.48 -10.26
CA PHE A 731 14.60 24.37 -9.67
C PHE A 731 14.41 25.58 -10.58
N GLN A 732 13.21 25.71 -11.13
CA GLN A 732 12.87 26.75 -12.09
C GLN A 732 11.78 27.66 -11.53
N HIS A 733 11.85 28.94 -11.90
CA HIS A 733 10.75 29.87 -11.67
C HIS A 733 9.62 29.58 -12.67
N LYS A 734 8.37 29.55 -12.21
CA LYS A 734 7.25 29.01 -13.01
C LYS A 734 7.00 29.75 -14.35
N PRO A 735 6.88 31.09 -14.40
CA PRO A 735 6.80 31.85 -15.65
C PRO A 735 7.88 31.49 -16.68
N LEU A 736 9.06 31.11 -16.22
CA LEU A 736 10.16 30.74 -17.08
C LEU A 736 10.12 29.28 -17.52
N ALA A 737 9.70 28.37 -16.62
CA ALA A 737 9.42 26.98 -16.96
C ALA A 737 8.31 26.87 -18.02
N ASP A 738 7.35 27.80 -17.99
CA ASP A 738 6.27 27.92 -18.98
C ASP A 738 6.76 28.60 -20.29
N GLY A 739 7.97 29.18 -20.30
CA GLY A 739 8.59 29.79 -21.49
C GLY A 739 8.21 31.25 -21.75
N ASP A 740 7.62 31.94 -20.77
CA ASP A 740 7.05 33.28 -20.90
C ASP A 740 8.02 34.37 -20.42
N CYS A 741 9.11 34.57 -21.15
CA CYS A 741 10.11 35.59 -20.83
C CYS A 741 9.55 37.01 -20.81
N SER A 742 8.50 37.27 -21.61
CA SER A 742 7.92 38.61 -21.80
C SER A 742 7.10 39.13 -20.62
N ILE A 743 6.80 38.27 -19.63
CA ILE A 743 6.15 38.69 -18.39
C ILE A 743 7.09 39.57 -17.58
N CYS A 744 8.40 39.29 -17.64
CA CYS A 744 9.42 40.02 -16.90
C CYS A 744 10.24 40.95 -17.79
N HIS A 745 10.46 40.59 -19.06
CA HIS A 745 11.28 41.35 -20.00
C HIS A 745 10.46 41.96 -21.13
N SER A 746 10.76 43.20 -21.51
CA SER A 746 10.29 43.80 -22.75
C SER A 746 11.21 43.38 -23.90
N PRO A 747 10.68 42.75 -24.96
CA PRO A 747 11.51 42.19 -26.04
C PRO A 747 12.15 43.25 -26.96
N HIS A 748 11.67 44.51 -26.93
CA HIS A 748 12.17 45.58 -27.80
C HIS A 748 12.99 46.62 -27.04
N SER A 749 12.41 47.21 -26.01
CA SER A 749 13.02 48.28 -25.22
C SER A 749 12.29 48.47 -23.90
N SER A 750 12.97 49.04 -22.91
CA SER A 750 12.39 49.37 -21.60
C SER A 750 13.04 50.62 -21.00
N GLY A 751 12.33 51.26 -20.08
CA GLY A 751 12.90 52.26 -19.17
C GLY A 751 13.80 51.66 -18.08
N ASN A 752 13.72 50.34 -17.83
CA ASN A 752 14.47 49.67 -16.77
C ASN A 752 15.67 48.87 -17.31
N LYS A 753 16.76 48.83 -16.53
CA LYS A 753 17.96 48.02 -16.83
C LYS A 753 17.59 46.54 -17.01
N GLY A 754 18.25 45.86 -17.96
CA GLY A 754 17.98 44.45 -18.27
C GLY A 754 16.66 44.23 -18.99
N LEU A 755 16.10 45.28 -19.59
CA LEU A 755 14.81 45.26 -20.30
C LEU A 755 13.63 44.86 -19.41
N LEU A 756 13.69 45.07 -18.10
CA LEU A 756 12.61 44.64 -17.21
C LEU A 756 11.35 45.49 -17.43
N VAL A 757 10.17 44.86 -17.36
CA VAL A 757 8.89 45.60 -17.49
C VAL A 757 8.59 46.49 -16.28
N MET A 758 9.23 46.22 -15.14
CA MET A 758 9.12 46.96 -13.87
C MET A 758 10.49 46.99 -13.15
N THR A 759 10.62 47.76 -12.07
CA THR A 759 11.81 47.72 -11.20
C THR A 759 11.93 46.35 -10.52
N GLY A 760 13.14 45.93 -10.12
CA GLY A 760 13.37 44.58 -9.55
C GLY A 760 12.45 44.23 -8.37
N LYS A 761 12.32 45.15 -7.39
CA LYS A 761 11.45 44.98 -6.22
C LYS A 761 9.98 44.87 -6.61
N ASP A 762 9.48 45.79 -7.42
CA ASP A 762 8.07 45.85 -7.78
C ASP A 762 7.68 44.67 -8.69
N LEU A 763 8.60 44.24 -9.56
CA LEU A 763 8.44 43.07 -10.41
C LEU A 763 8.25 41.79 -9.59
N CYS A 764 9.09 41.58 -8.58
CA CYS A 764 9.04 40.38 -7.75
C CYS A 764 7.83 40.41 -6.80
N LEU A 765 7.61 41.52 -6.10
CA LEU A 765 6.56 41.63 -5.08
C LEU A 765 5.16 41.82 -5.68
N GLY A 766 5.04 42.23 -6.94
CA GLY A 766 3.78 42.25 -7.67
C GLY A 766 3.14 40.86 -7.83
N CYS A 767 3.96 39.80 -7.82
CA CYS A 767 3.50 38.41 -7.80
C CYS A 767 3.69 37.73 -6.42
N HIS A 768 4.70 38.13 -5.64
CA HIS A 768 4.99 37.59 -4.31
C HIS A 768 4.45 38.51 -3.19
N THR A 769 3.14 38.72 -3.18
CA THR A 769 2.47 39.65 -2.25
C THR A 769 2.64 39.27 -0.77
N GLU A 770 2.49 37.98 -0.43
CA GLU A 770 2.70 37.46 0.93
C GLU A 770 4.13 37.71 1.44
N LEU A 771 5.12 37.62 0.55
CA LEU A 771 6.50 37.94 0.90
C LEU A 771 6.63 39.43 1.22
N GLY A 772 6.05 40.31 0.38
CA GLY A 772 6.04 41.75 0.61
C GLY A 772 5.42 42.15 1.96
N GLU A 773 4.31 41.52 2.33
CA GLU A 773 3.69 41.68 3.66
C GLU A 773 4.65 41.23 4.77
N SER A 774 5.28 40.08 4.60
CA SER A 774 6.20 39.51 5.60
C SER A 774 7.49 40.33 5.82
N LEU A 775 7.87 41.19 4.88
CA LEU A 775 9.03 42.08 4.96
C LEU A 775 8.68 43.43 5.59
N SER A 776 7.39 43.77 5.68
CA SER A 776 6.93 45.05 6.21
C SER A 776 7.16 45.14 7.71
N GLY A 777 7.75 46.24 8.17
CA GLY A 777 8.02 46.50 9.61
C GLY A 777 9.24 45.79 10.21
N LYS A 778 10.05 45.10 9.41
CA LYS A 778 11.27 44.38 9.84
C LYS A 778 12.55 45.18 9.58
N SER A 779 13.63 44.80 10.27
CA SER A 779 14.99 45.24 9.93
C SER A 779 15.51 44.39 8.78
N LEU A 780 15.40 44.91 7.56
CA LEU A 780 15.75 44.19 6.33
C LEU A 780 17.26 44.17 6.10
N HIS A 781 17.74 43.07 5.54
CA HIS A 781 19.10 42.99 5.03
C HIS A 781 19.26 43.97 3.85
N LYS A 782 20.41 44.65 3.74
CA LYS A 782 20.61 45.75 2.79
C LYS A 782 20.21 45.41 1.33
N PRO A 783 20.63 44.29 0.72
CA PRO A 783 20.17 43.92 -0.63
C PRO A 783 18.65 43.77 -0.76
N VAL A 784 17.97 43.35 0.31
CA VAL A 784 16.51 43.20 0.32
C VAL A 784 15.82 44.56 0.53
N ALA A 785 16.40 45.43 1.36
CA ALA A 785 15.93 46.80 1.55
C ALA A 785 16.02 47.61 0.25
N ASP A 786 17.12 47.44 -0.49
CA ASP A 786 17.41 48.11 -1.75
C ASP A 786 16.61 47.53 -2.93
N GLY A 787 15.98 46.36 -2.76
CA GLY A 787 15.16 45.72 -3.80
C GLY A 787 15.94 44.84 -4.78
N ASP A 788 17.20 44.54 -4.47
CA ASP A 788 18.13 43.79 -5.30
C ASP A 788 18.05 42.27 -5.04
N CYS A 789 16.85 41.70 -5.19
CA CYS A 789 16.61 40.27 -4.95
C CYS A 789 17.51 39.37 -5.81
N GLY A 790 17.89 39.85 -7.00
CA GLY A 790 18.74 39.18 -7.99
C GLY A 790 20.20 38.93 -7.55
N VAL A 791 20.66 39.57 -6.48
CA VAL A 791 22.01 39.34 -5.94
C VAL A 791 22.10 37.95 -5.30
N CYS A 792 21.02 37.55 -4.63
CA CYS A 792 20.92 36.29 -3.89
C CYS A 792 20.14 35.22 -4.66
N HIS A 793 19.11 35.63 -5.39
CA HIS A 793 18.26 34.75 -6.17
C HIS A 793 18.56 34.88 -7.66
N ASP A 794 18.58 33.76 -8.37
CA ASP A 794 18.55 33.76 -9.82
C ASP A 794 17.10 33.47 -10.28
N PRO A 795 16.36 34.50 -10.71
CA PRO A 795 14.99 34.34 -11.19
C PRO A 795 14.93 33.51 -12.48
N HIS A 796 16.07 33.27 -13.14
CA HIS A 796 16.19 32.43 -14.31
C HIS A 796 16.33 30.93 -14.00
N GLY A 797 16.28 30.53 -12.72
CA GLY A 797 16.34 29.13 -12.31
C GLY A 797 17.74 28.68 -11.90
N THR A 798 17.87 27.75 -10.94
CA THR A 798 19.17 27.20 -10.51
C THR A 798 19.07 25.74 -10.11
N ASP A 799 20.21 25.08 -9.91
CA ASP A 799 20.25 23.76 -9.29
C ASP A 799 20.15 23.81 -7.76
N ASN A 800 20.18 25.02 -7.19
CA ASN A 800 20.03 25.25 -5.75
C ASN A 800 18.56 25.47 -5.38
N ARG A 801 18.16 24.90 -4.24
CA ARG A 801 16.80 25.04 -3.73
C ARG A 801 16.49 26.52 -3.45
N LYS A 802 15.24 26.93 -3.69
CA LYS A 802 14.78 28.34 -3.53
C LYS A 802 15.42 29.32 -4.53
N LEU A 803 15.93 28.81 -5.64
CA LEU A 803 16.46 29.64 -6.73
C LEU A 803 17.60 30.55 -6.25
N ILE A 804 18.38 30.13 -5.25
CA ILE A 804 19.55 30.90 -4.83
C ILE A 804 20.66 30.73 -5.88
N ALA A 805 21.36 31.82 -6.20
CA ALA A 805 22.32 31.85 -7.29
C ALA A 805 23.48 30.88 -7.08
N GLU A 806 23.88 30.64 -5.83
CA GLU A 806 25.00 29.79 -5.45
C GLU A 806 24.72 29.04 -4.14
N SER A 807 25.68 28.19 -3.71
CA SER A 807 25.65 27.63 -2.35
C SER A 807 25.58 28.74 -1.30
N VAL A 808 24.90 28.50 -0.18
CA VAL A 808 24.70 29.52 0.87
C VAL A 808 26.00 30.19 1.33
N PRO A 809 27.08 29.46 1.67
CA PRO A 809 28.32 30.11 2.09
C PRO A 809 28.89 30.96 0.95
N GLY A 810 29.05 30.37 -0.25
CA GLY A 810 29.58 31.07 -1.43
C GLY A 810 28.82 32.36 -1.75
N LEU A 811 27.49 32.33 -1.67
CA LEU A 811 26.64 33.49 -1.90
C LEU A 811 26.90 34.61 -0.88
N CYS A 812 26.99 34.29 0.41
CA CYS A 812 27.25 35.26 1.45
C CYS A 812 28.67 35.85 1.36
N TRP A 813 29.67 35.02 1.01
CA TRP A 813 31.07 35.44 0.86
C TRP A 813 31.31 36.43 -0.29
N ARG A 814 30.35 36.59 -1.22
CA ARG A 814 30.42 37.61 -2.28
C ARG A 814 30.37 39.05 -1.73
N CYS A 815 29.84 39.24 -0.52
CA CYS A 815 29.68 40.55 0.09
C CYS A 815 30.23 40.65 1.51
N HIS A 816 30.41 39.53 2.21
CA HIS A 816 30.95 39.49 3.57
C HIS A 816 32.38 38.91 3.59
N ASP A 817 33.28 39.46 4.40
CA ASP A 817 34.67 39.01 4.53
C ASP A 817 34.90 38.10 5.75
N ALA A 818 35.80 37.13 5.62
CA ALA A 818 36.08 36.14 6.66
C ALA A 818 36.68 36.72 7.96
N PRO A 819 37.62 37.69 7.95
CA PRO A 819 38.17 38.26 9.18
C PRO A 819 37.15 39.05 10.03
N GLY A 820 36.31 39.87 9.37
CA GLY A 820 35.25 40.63 10.03
C GLY A 820 34.19 39.73 10.65
N LEU A 821 33.79 38.67 9.95
CA LEU A 821 32.83 37.70 10.47
C LEU A 821 33.41 36.80 11.56
N LYS A 822 34.65 36.35 11.45
CA LYS A 822 35.30 35.49 12.47
C LYS A 822 35.30 36.14 13.85
N THR A 823 35.56 37.45 13.93
CA THR A 823 35.51 38.21 15.20
C THR A 823 34.09 38.28 15.77
N LYS A 824 33.09 38.49 14.92
CA LYS A 824 31.66 38.50 15.31
C LYS A 824 31.12 37.11 15.67
N HIS A 825 31.80 36.05 15.23
CA HIS A 825 31.52 34.65 15.55
C HIS A 825 32.54 34.09 16.56
N ARG A 826 33.13 34.95 17.40
CA ARG A 826 33.98 34.56 18.54
C ARG A 826 35.17 33.66 18.19
N GLY A 827 35.81 33.92 17.04
CA GLY A 827 36.96 33.16 16.57
C GLY A 827 36.63 31.85 15.87
N ILE A 828 35.35 31.45 15.80
CA ILE A 828 34.90 30.24 15.12
C ILE A 828 35.11 30.40 13.61
N ASP A 829 35.73 29.39 12.99
CA ASP A 829 35.78 29.30 11.53
C ASP A 829 34.41 28.88 10.97
N ILE A 830 33.80 29.81 10.24
CA ILE A 830 32.47 29.67 9.63
C ILE A 830 32.55 29.55 8.10
N SER A 831 33.75 29.34 7.53
CA SER A 831 33.98 29.35 6.08
C SER A 831 33.10 28.35 5.31
N ASP A 832 32.78 27.21 5.93
CA ASP A 832 31.92 26.14 5.42
C ASP A 832 30.52 26.09 6.09
N ALA A 833 30.19 27.06 6.96
CA ALA A 833 28.95 27.05 7.74
C ALA A 833 27.74 27.45 6.88
N ASN A 834 26.61 26.76 7.08
CA ASN A 834 25.35 27.16 6.47
C ASN A 834 24.76 28.39 7.20
N CYS A 835 25.05 29.60 6.70
CA CYS A 835 24.61 30.85 7.32
C CYS A 835 23.08 30.91 7.57
N LEU A 836 22.28 30.26 6.73
CA LEU A 836 20.81 30.22 6.84
C LEU A 836 20.30 29.32 7.97
N SER A 837 21.16 28.57 8.64
CA SER A 837 20.74 27.78 9.80
C SER A 837 20.45 28.65 11.02
N CYS A 838 21.02 29.85 11.05
CA CYS A 838 20.95 30.78 12.18
C CYS A 838 20.50 32.18 11.78
N HIS A 839 20.77 32.61 10.54
CA HIS A 839 20.42 33.94 10.05
C HIS A 839 19.26 33.89 9.05
N ASN A 840 18.36 34.87 9.18
CA ASN A 840 17.36 35.15 8.16
C ASN A 840 17.87 36.25 7.23
N PRO A 841 18.28 35.92 5.99
CA PRO A 841 18.90 36.87 5.07
C PRO A 841 17.91 37.89 4.50
N HIS A 842 16.61 37.73 4.75
CA HIS A 842 15.59 38.68 4.31
C HIS A 842 15.38 39.81 5.31
N GLY A 843 15.49 39.52 6.60
CA GLY A 843 15.30 40.49 7.66
C GLY A 843 14.97 39.86 9.00
N GLY A 844 15.41 40.49 10.07
CA GLY A 844 15.13 40.10 11.46
C GLY A 844 14.05 40.96 12.10
N GLU A 845 13.81 40.74 13.39
CA GLU A 845 12.95 41.62 14.18
C GLU A 845 13.45 43.06 14.16
N LYS A 846 12.52 44.01 14.23
CA LYS A 846 12.79 45.44 14.14
C LYS A 846 13.79 45.86 15.21
N GLY A 847 14.93 46.45 14.78
CA GLY A 847 15.99 46.91 15.67
C GLY A 847 17.16 45.93 15.84
N THR A 848 17.07 44.72 15.30
CA THR A 848 18.16 43.74 15.37
C THR A 848 19.16 43.94 14.21
N LYS A 849 20.46 44.08 14.54
CA LYS A 849 21.53 44.20 13.53
C LYS A 849 22.10 42.84 13.08
N ALA A 850 21.86 41.78 13.86
CA ALA A 850 22.46 40.46 13.64
C ALA A 850 21.62 39.53 12.73
N LEU A 851 20.38 39.92 12.36
CA LEU A 851 19.49 39.14 11.50
C LEU A 851 19.33 37.66 11.93
N LEU A 852 19.46 37.38 13.22
CA LEU A 852 19.31 36.03 13.77
C LEU A 852 17.85 35.59 13.69
N GLU A 853 17.63 34.29 13.56
CA GLU A 853 16.33 33.69 13.77
C GLU A 853 15.80 34.01 15.19
N PRO A 854 14.50 34.24 15.36
CA PRO A 854 13.94 34.89 16.56
C PRO A 854 13.99 34.03 17.83
N VAL A 855 14.17 32.71 17.72
CA VAL A 855 14.20 31.81 18.89
C VAL A 855 15.64 31.36 19.15
N THR A 856 16.27 31.93 20.17
CA THR A 856 17.63 31.55 20.61
C THR A 856 17.59 30.56 21.78
N HIS A 857 18.58 29.69 21.84
CA HIS A 857 18.77 28.76 22.95
C HIS A 857 19.38 29.48 24.15
N ALA A 858 18.91 29.22 25.37
CA ALA A 858 19.33 29.98 26.55
C ALA A 858 20.85 29.99 26.82
N PRO A 859 21.59 28.86 26.75
CA PRO A 859 23.05 28.86 26.87
C PRO A 859 23.74 29.68 25.77
N TYR A 860 23.17 29.70 24.56
CA TYR A 860 23.70 30.49 23.45
C TYR A 860 23.44 31.99 23.66
N ALA A 861 22.22 32.36 24.09
CA ALA A 861 21.86 33.73 24.43
C ALA A 861 22.65 34.28 25.63
N ALA A 862 23.02 33.41 26.57
CA ALA A 862 23.86 33.71 27.73
C ALA A 862 25.37 33.60 27.44
N GLU A 863 25.76 33.35 26.18
CA GLU A 863 27.16 33.30 25.74
C GLU A 863 28.02 32.20 26.40
N ALA A 864 27.38 31.14 26.92
CA ALA A 864 28.02 30.03 27.63
C ALA A 864 28.46 28.90 26.68
N CYS A 865 29.28 29.21 25.67
CA CYS A 865 29.65 28.28 24.59
C CYS A 865 30.39 27.01 25.08
N THR A 866 31.22 27.14 26.11
CA THR A 866 32.00 26.03 26.71
C THR A 866 31.15 25.00 27.46
N SER A 867 29.85 25.28 27.68
CA SER A 867 28.92 24.28 28.21
C SER A 867 28.67 23.13 27.23
N CYS A 868 28.80 23.39 25.93
CA CYS A 868 28.54 22.43 24.86
C CYS A 868 29.78 22.16 23.99
N HIS A 869 30.72 23.09 23.93
CA HIS A 869 31.95 22.99 23.14
C HIS A 869 33.18 22.77 24.03
N VAL A 870 34.20 22.10 23.49
CA VAL A 870 35.45 21.80 24.22
C VAL A 870 36.22 23.05 24.66
N ALA A 871 36.07 24.16 23.94
CA ALA A 871 36.73 25.44 24.21
C ALA A 871 36.02 26.60 23.50
N GLU A 872 36.25 27.83 23.97
CA GLU A 872 35.79 29.05 23.29
C GLU A 872 36.39 29.12 21.88
N GLY A 873 35.57 29.40 20.88
CA GLY A 873 36.00 29.43 19.48
C GLY A 873 36.11 28.06 18.79
N SER A 874 35.85 26.95 19.51
CA SER A 874 35.82 25.60 18.92
C SER A 874 34.42 25.18 18.46
N ARG A 875 34.36 24.43 17.35
CA ARG A 875 33.13 23.74 16.88
C ARG A 875 33.02 22.32 17.42
N GLU A 876 34.07 21.82 18.06
CA GLU A 876 34.10 20.48 18.62
C GLU A 876 33.25 20.44 19.89
N LEU A 877 32.36 19.46 19.97
CA LEU A 877 31.45 19.28 21.09
C LEU A 877 32.18 18.62 22.25
N SER A 878 31.87 19.03 23.48
CA SER A 878 32.46 18.44 24.69
C SER A 878 32.08 16.96 24.87
N LYS A 879 30.92 16.55 24.34
CA LYS A 879 30.41 15.17 24.30
C LYS A 879 29.59 14.92 23.02
N PRO A 880 29.43 13.67 22.57
CA PRO A 880 28.56 13.36 21.44
C PRO A 880 27.08 13.62 21.76
N VAL A 881 26.34 14.08 20.74
CA VAL A 881 24.86 14.07 20.74
C VAL A 881 24.38 12.60 20.63
N PRO A 882 23.21 12.23 21.17
CA PRO A 882 22.31 13.02 22.04
C PRO A 882 22.78 13.15 23.50
N GLY A 883 23.84 12.44 23.91
CA GLY A 883 24.35 12.40 25.28
C GLY A 883 24.58 13.78 25.88
N LEU A 884 25.26 14.67 25.14
CA LEU A 884 25.49 16.07 25.53
C LEU A 884 24.18 16.81 25.85
N CYS A 885 23.16 16.67 25.00
CA CYS A 885 21.90 17.37 25.15
C CYS A 885 21.12 16.86 26.36
N TRP A 886 21.20 15.55 26.67
CA TRP A 886 20.48 14.94 27.78
C TRP A 886 20.98 15.36 29.17
N GLU A 887 22.19 15.92 29.27
CA GLU A 887 22.71 16.43 30.55
C GLU A 887 21.87 17.61 31.07
N CYS A 888 21.30 18.40 30.15
CA CYS A 888 20.38 19.50 30.49
C CYS A 888 18.92 19.21 30.14
N HIS A 889 18.65 18.33 29.17
CA HIS A 889 17.31 17.99 28.70
C HIS A 889 16.89 16.56 29.06
N ALA A 890 17.07 16.18 30.33
CA ALA A 890 16.73 14.84 30.83
C ALA A 890 15.26 14.46 30.57
N ASP A 891 14.33 15.42 30.62
CA ASP A 891 12.92 15.16 30.31
C ASP A 891 12.67 14.85 28.83
N ALA A 892 13.48 15.39 27.92
CA ALA A 892 13.37 15.08 26.50
C ALA A 892 13.75 13.62 26.20
N LYS A 893 14.62 13.01 27.02
CA LYS A 893 15.06 11.61 26.88
C LYS A 893 13.90 10.63 26.91
N LYS A 894 12.89 10.86 27.75
CA LYS A 894 11.68 10.01 27.86
C LYS A 894 10.93 9.87 26.53
N GLY A 895 10.97 10.92 25.69
CA GLY A 895 10.34 10.93 24.37
C GLY A 895 11.05 10.10 23.29
N PHE A 896 12.13 9.39 23.65
CA PHE A 896 12.91 8.52 22.75
C PHE A 896 12.84 7.03 23.11
N GLU A 897 12.08 6.64 24.15
CA GLU A 897 12.00 5.26 24.64
C GLU A 897 10.94 4.37 23.95
N GLY A 898 10.22 4.91 22.95
CA GLY A 898 9.14 4.21 22.23
C GLY A 898 9.61 3.12 21.25
N LYS A 899 8.76 2.10 21.07
CA LYS A 899 9.03 0.92 20.21
C LYS A 899 9.22 1.25 18.71
N ALA A 900 8.48 2.21 18.20
CA ALA A 900 8.59 2.70 16.83
C ALA A 900 9.46 3.95 16.82
N VAL A 901 10.62 3.87 16.18
CA VAL A 901 11.58 4.96 16.10
C VAL A 901 11.46 5.66 14.75
N HIS A 902 11.32 6.98 14.76
CA HIS A 902 11.38 7.76 13.52
C HIS A 902 12.81 7.69 12.98
N SER A 903 12.96 7.29 11.71
CA SER A 903 14.28 7.07 11.11
C SER A 903 15.26 8.25 11.31
N PRO A 904 14.82 9.53 11.18
CA PRO A 904 15.63 10.71 11.47
C PRO A 904 15.96 10.94 12.96
N VAL A 905 15.68 10.03 13.88
CA VAL A 905 16.16 10.09 15.27
C VAL A 905 16.80 8.79 15.76
N ALA A 906 17.01 7.82 14.86
CA ALA A 906 17.54 6.49 15.17
C ALA A 906 19.09 6.39 15.24
N SER A 907 19.83 7.48 15.03
CA SER A 907 21.30 7.49 15.09
C SER A 907 21.86 8.75 15.79
N ASP A 908 23.13 8.68 16.19
CA ASP A 908 23.77 9.56 17.17
C ASP A 908 23.91 11.04 16.75
N LYS A 909 23.66 11.41 15.48
CA LYS A 909 23.79 12.80 15.00
C LYS A 909 22.48 13.47 14.60
N LEU A 910 21.34 12.80 14.78
CA LEU A 910 20.13 13.20 14.06
C LEU A 910 19.21 14.20 14.77
N CYS A 911 19.40 14.48 16.07
CA CYS A 911 18.66 15.54 16.77
C CYS A 911 18.83 16.90 16.05
N LEU A 912 20.04 17.13 15.54
CA LEU A 912 20.45 18.35 14.85
C LEU A 912 19.96 18.44 13.40
N ASN A 913 19.18 17.47 12.92
CA ASN A 913 18.52 17.56 11.60
C ASN A 913 17.20 18.34 11.67
N CYS A 914 16.60 18.37 12.86
CA CYS A 914 15.32 19.04 13.10
C CYS A 914 15.47 20.24 14.04
N HIS A 915 16.38 20.13 15.01
CA HIS A 915 16.64 21.17 15.99
C HIS A 915 17.95 21.93 15.72
N SER A 916 17.93 23.23 15.98
CA SER A 916 19.10 24.10 15.98
C SER A 916 19.44 24.51 17.42
N PRO A 917 20.54 24.01 18.01
CA PRO A 917 20.87 24.24 19.42
C PRO A 917 21.36 25.68 19.72
N HIS A 918 21.39 26.56 18.72
CA HIS A 918 21.81 27.96 18.86
C HIS A 918 20.64 28.92 18.63
N ALA A 919 20.12 28.97 17.41
CA ALA A 919 19.02 29.83 17.02
C ALA A 919 18.16 29.14 15.96
N ALA A 920 16.84 29.30 16.03
CA ALA A 920 15.90 28.64 15.15
C ALA A 920 14.66 29.51 14.85
N SER A 921 13.98 29.22 13.75
CA SER A 921 12.81 30.01 13.33
C SER A 921 11.54 29.71 14.12
N SER A 922 11.51 28.61 14.87
CA SER A 922 10.31 28.13 15.56
C SER A 922 10.61 27.72 17.01
N LYS A 923 9.57 27.76 17.84
CA LYS A 923 9.58 27.30 19.24
C LYS A 923 10.17 25.88 19.35
N LYS A 924 10.75 25.57 20.51
CA LYS A 924 11.53 24.33 20.76
C LYS A 924 12.76 24.19 19.85
N LEU A 925 13.29 25.32 19.37
CA LEU A 925 14.49 25.37 18.55
C LEU A 925 14.40 24.56 17.25
N LEU A 926 13.24 24.52 16.61
CA LEU A 926 13.07 23.81 15.34
C LEU A 926 13.50 24.71 14.17
N PHE A 927 14.22 24.15 13.18
CA PHE A 927 14.60 24.89 11.97
C PHE A 927 13.39 25.49 11.25
N LYS A 928 12.22 24.88 11.40
CA LYS A 928 10.93 25.36 10.90
C LYS A 928 9.77 24.81 11.74
N GLY A 929 8.62 25.47 11.69
CA GLY A 929 7.36 24.91 12.21
C GLY A 929 6.80 23.79 11.34
N SER A 930 5.92 22.97 11.92
CA SER A 930 5.07 22.02 11.18
C SER A 930 4.10 22.79 10.26
N PRO A 931 3.85 22.31 9.03
CA PRO A 931 4.33 21.07 8.43
C PRO A 931 5.66 21.27 7.67
N GLY A 932 6.14 22.52 7.57
CA GLY A 932 7.28 22.92 6.76
C GLY A 932 8.60 22.25 7.13
N LEU A 933 8.79 21.90 8.41
CA LEU A 933 9.94 21.11 8.89
C LEU A 933 9.95 19.71 8.27
N CYS A 934 8.81 19.02 8.33
CA CYS A 934 8.66 17.65 7.87
C CYS A 934 8.91 17.55 6.36
N PHE A 935 8.48 18.55 5.59
CA PHE A 935 8.67 18.62 4.14
C PHE A 935 10.11 18.89 3.67
N ASN A 936 11.07 18.98 4.58
CA ASN A 936 12.48 18.89 4.20
C ASN A 936 12.88 17.46 3.82
N CYS A 937 12.17 16.45 4.36
CA CYS A 937 12.42 15.03 4.07
C CYS A 937 11.20 14.33 3.43
N HIS A 938 9.99 14.84 3.68
CA HIS A 938 8.73 14.23 3.24
C HIS A 938 8.11 14.96 2.03
N ASP A 939 7.50 14.21 1.13
CA ASP A 939 6.87 14.76 -0.09
C ASP A 939 5.62 15.60 0.23
N ARG A 940 5.58 16.83 -0.29
CA ARG A 940 4.43 17.74 -0.14
C ARG A 940 3.18 17.23 -0.85
N GLY A 941 3.34 16.38 -1.87
CA GLY A 941 2.24 15.79 -2.63
C GLY A 941 1.22 15.02 -1.78
N MET A 942 1.60 14.60 -0.56
CA MET A 942 0.70 13.90 0.35
C MET A 942 -0.40 14.81 0.94
N THR A 943 -0.17 16.12 1.05
CA THR A 943 -1.13 17.10 1.62
C THR A 943 -1.73 18.06 0.59
N ASP A 944 -1.24 18.03 -0.66
CA ASP A 944 -1.53 19.06 -1.66
C ASP A 944 -2.56 18.67 -2.73
N LYS A 945 -3.31 17.59 -2.52
CA LYS A 945 -4.45 17.23 -3.38
C LYS A 945 -5.64 18.18 -3.21
N LYS A 946 -6.62 18.08 -4.12
CA LYS A 946 -7.78 18.99 -4.23
C LYS A 946 -8.56 19.20 -2.92
N PHE A 947 -8.85 18.12 -2.19
CA PHE A 947 -9.49 18.16 -0.89
C PHE A 947 -8.45 17.83 0.19
N LYS A 948 -8.16 18.80 1.07
CA LYS A 948 -7.14 18.68 2.11
C LYS A 948 -7.79 18.35 3.46
N HIS A 949 -7.15 17.50 4.25
CA HIS A 949 -7.58 17.25 5.62
C HIS A 949 -7.08 18.39 6.52
N PRO A 950 -7.96 19.18 7.18
CA PRO A 950 -7.51 20.35 7.94
C PRO A 950 -6.47 20.06 9.02
N PRO A 951 -6.58 18.96 9.82
CA PRO A 951 -5.53 18.58 10.78
C PRO A 951 -4.16 18.28 10.16
N ALA A 952 -4.09 17.94 8.86
CA ALA A 952 -2.83 17.64 8.17
C ALA A 952 -1.95 18.88 7.91
N GLN A 953 -2.43 20.07 8.25
CA GLN A 953 -1.60 21.29 8.28
C GLN A 953 -0.62 21.30 9.46
N ASP A 954 -0.84 20.49 10.50
CA ASP A 954 0.17 20.20 11.50
C ASP A 954 0.29 18.68 11.70
N CYS A 955 1.39 18.11 11.18
CA CYS A 955 1.65 16.68 11.24
C CYS A 955 1.69 16.15 12.68
N SER A 956 2.03 17.00 13.66
CA SER A 956 2.14 16.61 15.07
C SER A 956 0.79 16.37 15.75
N ASN A 957 -0.32 16.76 15.12
CA ASN A 957 -1.67 16.43 15.57
C ASN A 957 -1.99 14.94 15.47
N CYS A 958 -1.23 14.20 14.65
CA CYS A 958 -1.49 12.78 14.39
C CYS A 958 -0.22 11.94 14.55
N HIS A 959 0.95 12.52 14.26
CA HIS A 959 2.23 11.83 14.31
C HIS A 959 3.09 12.29 15.48
N VAL A 960 3.80 11.34 16.08
CA VAL A 960 4.88 11.60 17.02
C VAL A 960 6.19 11.76 16.25
N PRO A 961 6.83 12.93 16.28
CA PRO A 961 8.00 13.22 15.42
C PRO A 961 9.30 12.51 15.85
N HIS A 962 9.34 11.88 17.04
CA HIS A 962 10.54 11.21 17.59
C HIS A 962 10.37 9.70 17.66
N THR A 963 9.84 9.18 18.78
CA THR A 963 9.51 7.76 18.91
C THR A 963 8.12 7.62 19.52
N GLY A 964 7.46 6.50 19.25
CA GLY A 964 6.12 6.24 19.75
C GLY A 964 5.84 4.75 19.84
N GLU A 965 4.70 4.40 20.44
CA GLU A 965 4.31 3.00 20.62
C GLU A 965 3.70 2.37 19.36
N GLN A 966 3.21 3.20 18.43
CA GLN A 966 2.43 2.77 17.29
C GLN A 966 3.25 2.79 16.00
N SER A 967 2.99 1.82 15.12
CA SER A 967 3.56 1.80 13.77
C SER A 967 3.23 3.10 13.01
N LYS A 968 4.14 3.56 12.14
CA LYS A 968 4.03 4.85 11.44
C LYS A 968 3.97 6.08 12.38
N LEU A 969 4.38 5.90 13.64
CA LEU A 969 4.51 6.94 14.65
C LEU A 969 3.20 7.67 14.92
N LEU A 970 2.07 6.96 14.99
CA LEU A 970 0.81 7.59 15.36
C LEU A 970 0.77 7.88 16.88
N LEU A 971 0.13 8.99 17.27
CA LEU A 971 -0.03 9.36 18.69
C LEU A 971 -0.75 8.28 19.52
N THR A 972 -1.72 7.61 18.90
CA THR A 972 -2.40 6.43 19.44
C THR A 972 -2.78 5.51 18.28
N ASN A 973 -3.40 4.36 18.56
CA ASN A 973 -3.87 3.48 17.50
C ASN A 973 -4.84 4.23 16.58
N LEU A 974 -4.82 3.85 15.30
CA LEU A 974 -5.49 4.59 14.23
C LEU A 974 -6.99 4.82 14.48
N GLU A 975 -7.70 3.84 15.06
CA GLU A 975 -9.12 3.96 15.37
C GLU A 975 -9.38 5.05 16.41
N GLN A 976 -8.70 4.98 17.56
CA GLN A 976 -8.83 5.99 18.61
C GLN A 976 -8.40 7.37 18.12
N LEU A 977 -7.32 7.45 17.34
CA LEU A 977 -6.81 8.71 16.81
C LEU A 977 -7.84 9.40 15.92
N CYS A 978 -8.48 8.67 15.01
CA CYS A 978 -9.52 9.24 14.16
C CYS A 978 -10.77 9.62 14.98
N LEU A 979 -11.18 8.79 15.93
CA LEU A 979 -12.40 9.01 16.71
C LEU A 979 -12.30 10.21 17.66
N GLN A 980 -11.11 10.67 18.03
CA GLN A 980 -10.90 11.90 18.81
C GLN A 980 -11.49 13.15 18.13
N CYS A 981 -11.58 13.16 16.80
CA CYS A 981 -12.18 14.27 16.04
C CYS A 981 -13.45 13.84 15.27
N HIS A 982 -13.70 12.53 15.16
CA HIS A 982 -14.78 11.95 14.37
C HIS A 982 -15.73 11.08 15.20
N GLU A 983 -16.10 11.54 16.38
CA GLU A 983 -16.89 10.76 17.37
C GLU A 983 -18.20 10.20 16.81
N THR A 984 -18.88 10.95 15.93
CA THR A 984 -20.19 10.59 15.36
C THR A 984 -20.09 9.50 14.28
N VAL A 985 -18.88 9.22 13.79
CA VAL A 985 -18.61 8.34 12.65
C VAL A 985 -18.76 6.85 13.02
N LYS A 986 -18.59 6.51 14.31
CA LYS A 986 -18.76 5.15 14.84
C LYS A 986 -20.13 4.53 14.59
N LYS A 987 -21.18 5.35 14.43
CA LYS A 987 -22.56 4.91 14.22
C LYS A 987 -22.98 4.87 12.75
N THR A 988 -22.19 5.45 11.84
CA THR A 988 -22.61 5.71 10.45
C THR A 988 -21.89 4.88 9.38
N HIS A 989 -20.78 4.22 9.73
CA HIS A 989 -19.98 3.44 8.79
C HIS A 989 -20.41 1.97 8.69
N LEU A 990 -20.49 1.45 7.45
CA LEU A 990 -21.07 0.13 7.11
C LEU A 990 -20.20 -1.09 7.52
N HIS A 991 -18.89 -0.90 7.72
CA HIS A 991 -17.97 -1.97 8.13
C HIS A 991 -17.43 -1.62 9.51
N GLY A 992 -17.75 -2.45 10.51
CA GLY A 992 -17.36 -2.22 11.91
C GLY A 992 -15.86 -1.95 12.04
N MET A 993 -15.50 -0.70 12.31
CA MET A 993 -14.12 -0.24 12.36
C MET A 993 -13.35 -1.02 13.43
N GLY A 994 -12.26 -1.69 13.04
CA GLY A 994 -11.37 -2.42 13.96
C GLY A 994 -11.88 -3.78 14.47
N LYS A 995 -13.15 -4.14 14.24
CA LYS A 995 -13.73 -5.45 14.61
C LYS A 995 -14.27 -6.24 13.42
N SER A 996 -14.05 -5.72 12.20
CA SER A 996 -14.51 -6.37 10.99
C SER A 996 -13.66 -7.62 10.70
N PRO A 997 -14.25 -8.80 10.45
CA PRO A 997 -13.51 -9.97 9.97
C PRO A 997 -13.00 -9.78 8.53
N TYR A 998 -13.37 -8.68 7.86
CA TYR A 998 -13.03 -8.43 6.47
C TYR A 998 -11.66 -7.74 6.36
N VAL A 999 -10.85 -8.28 5.45
CA VAL A 999 -9.52 -7.76 5.10
C VAL A 999 -9.66 -6.87 3.87
N ASP A 1000 -9.05 -5.69 3.92
CA ASP A 1000 -8.89 -4.81 2.77
C ASP A 1000 -7.98 -5.50 1.74
N ALA A 1001 -8.55 -5.86 0.59
CA ALA A 1001 -7.86 -6.60 -0.46
C ALA A 1001 -6.67 -5.85 -1.08
N VAL A 1002 -6.57 -4.52 -0.86
CA VAL A 1002 -5.45 -3.70 -1.34
C VAL A 1002 -4.30 -3.70 -0.35
N THR A 1003 -4.59 -3.71 0.96
CA THR A 1003 -3.58 -3.56 2.02
C THR A 1003 -3.27 -4.86 2.78
N GLY A 1004 -4.12 -5.88 2.65
CA GLY A 1004 -3.99 -7.15 3.39
C GLY A 1004 -4.24 -7.03 4.89
N GLN A 1005 -4.72 -5.86 5.36
CA GLN A 1005 -5.03 -5.57 6.76
C GLN A 1005 -6.55 -5.55 6.99
N TYR A 1006 -6.99 -5.72 8.23
CA TYR A 1006 -8.40 -5.53 8.57
C TYR A 1006 -8.89 -4.14 8.13
N VAL A 1007 -10.10 -4.10 7.55
CA VAL A 1007 -10.70 -2.85 7.07
C VAL A 1007 -10.78 -1.84 8.22
N ASN A 1008 -10.24 -0.65 7.98
CA ASN A 1008 -10.23 0.46 8.93
C ASN A 1008 -10.48 1.79 8.21
N CYS A 1009 -10.39 2.91 8.95
CA CYS A 1009 -10.65 4.26 8.42
C CYS A 1009 -9.84 4.57 7.14
N VAL A 1010 -8.55 4.17 7.10
CA VAL A 1010 -7.66 4.49 5.97
C VAL A 1010 -7.79 3.54 4.79
N SER A 1011 -8.56 2.45 4.91
CA SER A 1011 -8.94 1.62 3.76
C SER A 1011 -9.76 2.43 2.76
N CYS A 1012 -10.65 3.29 3.27
CA CYS A 1012 -11.55 4.09 2.45
C CYS A 1012 -11.13 5.56 2.37
N HIS A 1013 -10.48 6.11 3.39
CA HIS A 1013 -10.09 7.51 3.45
C HIS A 1013 -8.58 7.73 3.35
N ASN A 1014 -8.19 8.85 2.76
CA ASN A 1014 -6.85 9.38 2.85
C ASN A 1014 -6.81 10.43 3.98
N PRO A 1015 -6.09 10.18 5.09
CA PRO A 1015 -6.09 11.09 6.23
C PRO A 1015 -5.27 12.37 6.00
N HIS A 1016 -4.63 12.54 4.84
CA HIS A 1016 -3.85 13.74 4.50
C HIS A 1016 -4.55 14.60 3.46
N SER A 1017 -4.80 14.06 2.27
CA SER A 1017 -5.52 14.76 1.19
C SER A 1017 -6.01 13.78 0.11
N SER A 1018 -7.05 14.14 -0.63
CA SER A 1018 -7.57 13.36 -1.76
C SER A 1018 -8.06 14.25 -2.91
N ASP A 1019 -8.09 13.70 -4.11
CA ASP A 1019 -8.73 14.33 -5.27
C ASP A 1019 -10.27 14.14 -5.27
N HIS A 1020 -10.78 13.29 -4.36
CA HIS A 1020 -12.19 12.97 -4.20
C HIS A 1020 -12.80 13.58 -2.94
N ASP A 1021 -14.10 13.85 -2.99
CA ASP A 1021 -14.84 14.45 -1.88
C ASP A 1021 -14.75 13.59 -0.60
N LYS A 1022 -14.87 14.26 0.56
CA LYS A 1022 -14.79 13.61 1.89
C LYS A 1022 -13.52 12.78 2.10
N LEU A 1023 -12.43 13.14 1.40
CA LEU A 1023 -11.12 12.52 1.53
C LEU A 1023 -11.10 11.02 1.22
N THR A 1024 -11.93 10.56 0.29
CA THR A 1024 -12.01 9.13 -0.06
C THR A 1024 -10.87 8.71 -0.99
N ASN A 1025 -10.43 7.46 -0.92
CA ASN A 1025 -9.36 6.90 -1.75
C ASN A 1025 -9.83 6.59 -3.20
N GLY A 1026 -11.04 6.98 -3.58
CA GLY A 1026 -11.68 6.75 -4.88
C GLY A 1026 -13.12 7.27 -4.89
N ASP A 1027 -13.76 7.36 -6.06
CA ASP A 1027 -15.14 7.87 -6.18
C ASP A 1027 -16.14 7.00 -5.39
N ARG A 1028 -16.99 7.66 -4.60
CA ARG A 1028 -17.96 7.06 -3.67
C ARG A 1028 -19.08 6.25 -4.35
N ARG A 1029 -19.32 6.40 -5.65
CA ARG A 1029 -20.46 5.76 -6.34
C ARG A 1029 -20.20 4.28 -6.68
N ARG A 1030 -18.96 3.91 -7.03
CA ARG A 1030 -18.62 2.52 -7.40
C ARG A 1030 -17.13 2.18 -7.27
N ASP A 1031 -16.25 3.11 -7.60
CA ASP A 1031 -14.81 2.82 -7.73
C ASP A 1031 -14.15 2.55 -6.38
N LEU A 1032 -14.56 3.28 -5.33
CA LEU A 1032 -14.10 3.02 -3.96
C LEU A 1032 -14.43 1.58 -3.52
N CYS A 1033 -15.63 1.10 -3.83
CA CYS A 1033 -16.10 -0.23 -3.44
C CYS A 1033 -15.44 -1.35 -4.26
N ARG A 1034 -15.22 -1.12 -5.57
CA ARG A 1034 -14.59 -2.11 -6.47
C ARG A 1034 -13.15 -2.43 -6.10
N ARG A 1035 -12.45 -1.52 -5.42
CA ARG A 1035 -11.08 -1.74 -4.93
C ARG A 1035 -10.99 -2.97 -4.01
N CYS A 1036 -12.03 -3.24 -3.22
CA CYS A 1036 -12.03 -4.32 -2.22
C CYS A 1036 -13.01 -5.46 -2.52
N HIS A 1037 -13.96 -5.27 -3.45
CA HIS A 1037 -15.00 -6.26 -3.79
C HIS A 1037 -14.88 -6.76 -5.24
N LYS A 1038 -13.70 -7.26 -5.64
CA LYS A 1038 -13.60 -8.09 -6.85
C LYS A 1038 -14.16 -9.49 -6.57
N LYS A 1039 -14.89 -10.05 -7.53
CA LYS A 1039 -15.53 -11.37 -7.45
C LYS A 1039 -14.48 -12.44 -7.12
N GLY A 1040 -14.68 -13.23 -6.06
CA GLY A 1040 -13.82 -14.36 -5.66
C GLY A 1040 -12.87 -14.16 -4.47
N GLN A 1041 -12.90 -13.02 -3.76
CA GLN A 1041 -11.97 -12.73 -2.65
C GLN A 1041 -12.53 -12.92 -1.22
N HIS A 1042 -13.83 -13.22 -1.07
CA HIS A 1042 -14.49 -13.31 0.26
C HIS A 1042 -15.24 -14.62 0.47
N GLU A 1043 -14.86 -15.68 -0.25
CA GLU A 1043 -15.28 -17.05 0.06
C GLU A 1043 -14.26 -17.66 1.03
N LEU A 1044 -14.43 -17.39 2.31
CA LEU A 1044 -13.84 -18.15 3.43
C LEU A 1044 -14.97 -18.65 4.33
#